data_AF-A0A2F0AM11-F1
#
_entry.id   AF-A0A2F0AM11-F1
#
_cell.length_a   1.000
_cell.length_b   1.000
_cell.length_c   1.000
_cell.angle_alpha   90.00
_cell.angle_beta   90.00
_cell.angle_gamma   90.00
#
_symmetry.space_group_name_H-M   'P 1'
#
loop_
_entity.id
_entity.type
_entity.pdbx_description
1 polymer ?
#
loop_
_entity_poly.entity_id
_entity_poly.type
_entity_poly.pdbx_seq_one_letter_code
_entity_poly.pdbx_strand_id
1 'polypeptide(L)'
;MGQAVKYLWIVVAAFSVSFGCSDAPIETSEDQREWLAEYGAQGPFEQVVGSGKEDGAGRPGPSVSWDNDDYQVWPVIQSWNEVSSESGIAWTSDSGLTWDEKYAAWLESMQTTDQPGENGLLTFNLTTPYGKTLLAPVLECAEVAIFLRATFASWYGLPFFLEANDAGERIYLGHFGFRRSNGAPFSGTPRFKSRYQDYSQQWTANGPWPIDRKLRKRGLYGGGDEVPFLGDIDGKAARAGAYFDEIFVNKRVGHFMLLALSWFGSMHLADGANMYHVKADKIRAGDVLLLRWQRRGIGHTVPVMRVTPYDDGRLELAVATGSMPRRYPKWEDGAAAGRYFKKTDAGGAGENVDGDRFAELGGGLRRWRIAEPINGAYRNTFAKTDEADWINSSDLSSIAARISDFEQLLRELSPTEKVSLAEQLINSARSHLQRYPASCAARTRREDAFKQLYDVHADAFGISREETDRQYRKLEDYVFGELIYGSSRTCCWNRSTAAMYDIVMAHAQSTLIDEESGLCQDPLVFKARHVSNTSDGYALYRDYARSIGREAEWVQWSPDEACPQANEFVDDIELQITDVGYCDLSSSSPQTGCQDTGDSHINALELTSGDHDDLKVCAGETDIFSYAGEGNVVIAASLLPGQGELRISVFDASDVLVDTVYSRTEDDGTNFIEPISTYVDDGGALYIEVTGVNPDTVRGYRLSIFQRD
;
A
#
# COMPACT_ATOMS: atom_id res chain seq x y z
N MET A 1 -60.48 -18.46 47.11
CA MET A 1 -61.70 -18.03 46.37
C MET A 1 -61.61 -16.54 46.15
N GLY A 2 -61.65 -16.06 44.90
CA GLY A 2 -61.69 -14.63 44.55
C GLY A 2 -60.61 -14.21 43.55
N GLN A 3 -61.04 -13.78 42.37
CA GLN A 3 -60.27 -13.49 41.15
C GLN A 3 -59.58 -12.11 41.10
N ALA A 4 -58.52 -12.08 40.26
CA ALA A 4 -58.13 -11.06 39.27
C ALA A 4 -57.76 -9.63 39.68
N VAL A 5 -56.53 -9.21 39.33
CA VAL A 5 -56.22 -7.96 38.62
C VAL A 5 -54.99 -8.18 37.71
N LYS A 6 -55.10 -7.78 36.44
CA LYS A 6 -54.05 -7.69 35.39
C LYS A 6 -53.03 -6.61 35.74
N TYR A 7 -51.73 -6.78 35.45
CA TYR A 7 -50.91 -5.70 34.86
C TYR A 7 -49.71 -6.24 34.07
N LEU A 8 -49.66 -5.71 32.85
CA LEU A 8 -48.63 -5.75 31.82
C LEU A 8 -47.35 -5.08 32.34
N TRP A 9 -46.19 -5.76 32.24
CA TRP A 9 -44.88 -5.13 32.41
C TRP A 9 -44.13 -5.18 31.09
N ILE A 10 -43.98 -4.00 30.48
CA ILE A 10 -42.95 -3.69 29.50
C ILE A 10 -41.72 -3.26 30.31
N VAL A 11 -40.61 -3.99 30.19
CA VAL A 11 -39.32 -3.56 30.70
C VAL A 11 -38.58 -2.89 29.54
N VAL A 12 -38.57 -1.56 29.54
CA VAL A 12 -37.58 -0.76 28.83
C VAL A 12 -36.39 -0.63 29.79
N ALA A 13 -35.30 -1.35 29.52
CA ALA A 13 -34.03 -1.12 30.21
C ALA A 13 -33.26 -0.04 29.44
N ALA A 14 -33.41 1.21 29.87
CA ALA A 14 -32.51 2.30 29.51
C ALA A 14 -31.26 2.19 30.39
N PHE A 15 -30.15 1.73 29.81
CA PHE A 15 -28.82 1.94 30.39
C PHE A 15 -28.25 3.22 29.77
N SER A 16 -28.48 4.34 30.45
CA SER A 16 -27.77 5.59 30.22
C SER A 16 -26.52 5.60 31.11
N VAL A 17 -25.36 5.30 30.53
CA VAL A 17 -24.07 5.62 31.14
C VAL A 17 -23.73 7.05 30.72
N SER A 18 -23.79 7.96 31.70
CA SER A 18 -23.51 9.38 31.54
C SER A 18 -22.01 9.61 31.35
N PHE A 19 -21.53 9.59 30.11
CA PHE A 19 -20.29 10.27 29.75
C PHE A 19 -20.61 11.75 29.53
N GLY A 20 -19.87 12.64 30.19
CA GLY A 20 -19.94 14.08 29.93
C GLY A 20 -19.37 14.38 28.55
N CYS A 21 -20.20 14.28 27.52
CA CYS A 21 -19.90 14.73 26.18
C CYS A 21 -20.05 16.25 26.11
N SER A 22 -19.03 16.95 25.62
CA SER A 22 -19.27 18.24 24.98
C SER A 22 -20.04 17.96 23.68
N ASP A 23 -21.35 18.17 23.69
CA ASP A 23 -22.22 18.14 22.51
C ASP A 23 -21.95 19.36 21.61
N ALA A 24 -20.70 19.52 21.14
CA ALA A 24 -20.46 20.32 19.95
C ALA A 24 -20.81 19.42 18.75
N PRO A 25 -21.89 19.72 17.99
CA PRO A 25 -22.15 18.99 16.76
C PRO A 25 -20.92 19.12 15.87
N ILE A 26 -20.35 17.99 15.42
CA ILE A 26 -19.31 17.99 14.38
C ILE A 26 -19.96 18.64 13.15
N GLU A 27 -19.58 19.88 12.84
CA GLU A 27 -20.05 20.55 11.64
C GLU A 27 -19.59 19.74 10.42
N THR A 28 -20.53 19.11 9.73
CA THR A 28 -20.28 18.47 8.43
C THR A 28 -19.75 19.53 7.47
N SER A 29 -18.62 19.25 6.82
CA SER A 29 -18.04 20.18 5.84
C SER A 29 -19.03 20.47 4.70
N GLU A 30 -18.85 21.59 4.00
CA GLU A 30 -19.68 21.92 2.84
C GLU A 30 -19.66 20.79 1.79
N ASP A 31 -18.47 20.26 1.49
CA ASP A 31 -18.28 19.11 0.60
C ASP A 31 -19.09 17.88 1.07
N GLN A 32 -19.11 17.59 2.38
CA GLN A 32 -19.90 16.49 2.95
C GLN A 32 -21.41 16.73 2.85
N ARG A 33 -21.88 17.96 3.11
CA ARG A 33 -23.31 18.31 2.97
C ARG A 33 -23.78 18.19 1.53
N GLU A 34 -22.97 18.66 0.58
CA GLU A 34 -23.28 18.51 -0.84
C GLU A 34 -23.28 17.05 -1.28
N TRP A 35 -22.35 16.24 -0.75
CA TRP A 35 -22.31 14.80 -1.00
C TRP A 35 -23.59 14.13 -0.48
N LEU A 36 -24.00 14.40 0.76
CA LEU A 36 -25.23 13.86 1.36
C LEU A 36 -26.49 14.32 0.62
N ALA A 37 -26.51 15.56 0.14
CA ALA A 37 -27.62 16.07 -0.68
C ALA A 37 -27.71 15.40 -2.06
N GLU A 38 -26.57 15.03 -2.65
CA GLU A 38 -26.53 14.35 -3.94
C GLU A 38 -26.87 12.85 -3.81
N TYR A 39 -26.34 12.19 -2.77
CA TYR A 39 -26.25 10.73 -2.70
C TYR A 39 -26.97 10.08 -1.51
N GLY A 40 -27.46 10.85 -0.55
CA GLY A 40 -28.20 10.35 0.62
C GLY A 40 -27.35 9.98 1.83
N ALA A 41 -27.99 9.45 2.87
CA ALA A 41 -27.37 9.03 4.12
C ALA A 41 -26.58 7.71 3.97
N GLN A 42 -25.55 7.53 4.81
CA GLN A 42 -24.59 6.43 4.71
C GLN A 42 -24.91 5.22 5.61
N GLY A 43 -24.28 4.10 5.25
CA GLY A 43 -23.87 3.06 6.20
C GLY A 43 -22.79 3.54 7.19
N PRO A 44 -22.24 2.67 8.04
CA PRO A 44 -21.69 1.40 7.60
C PRO A 44 -22.74 0.30 7.47
N PHE A 45 -22.62 -0.49 6.41
CA PHE A 45 -23.43 -1.69 6.23
C PHE A 45 -22.74 -2.89 6.89
N GLU A 46 -23.55 -3.85 7.33
CA GLU A 46 -23.10 -5.08 7.94
C GLU A 46 -22.99 -6.21 6.90
N GLN A 47 -22.29 -7.29 7.24
CA GLN A 47 -22.28 -8.51 6.43
C GLN A 47 -23.68 -9.14 6.37
N VAL A 48 -24.02 -9.77 5.25
CA VAL A 48 -25.29 -10.47 5.04
C VAL A 48 -25.37 -11.75 5.87
N VAL A 49 -24.26 -12.49 5.96
CA VAL A 49 -24.21 -13.77 6.66
C VAL A 49 -23.68 -13.55 8.07
N GLY A 50 -24.59 -13.30 9.02
CA GLY A 50 -24.30 -12.93 10.42
C GLY A 50 -23.50 -13.93 11.27
N SER A 51 -23.11 -15.09 10.74
CA SER A 51 -22.24 -16.06 11.43
C SER A 51 -21.22 -16.77 10.50
N GLY A 52 -20.98 -16.26 9.28
CA GLY A 52 -19.85 -16.68 8.44
C GLY A 52 -19.74 -18.16 8.02
N LYS A 53 -20.82 -18.94 7.89
CA LYS A 53 -20.70 -20.38 7.57
C LYS A 53 -21.59 -20.92 6.45
N GLU A 54 -22.54 -20.14 5.94
CA GLU A 54 -23.24 -20.51 4.71
C GLU A 54 -22.54 -19.80 3.56
N ASP A 55 -22.05 -20.57 2.60
CA ASP A 55 -21.30 -20.07 1.45
C ASP A 55 -22.08 -19.04 0.60
N GLY A 56 -23.35 -18.75 0.91
CA GLY A 56 -24.14 -17.70 0.27
C GLY A 56 -24.57 -18.03 -1.16
N ALA A 57 -24.06 -19.13 -1.72
CA ALA A 57 -24.25 -19.56 -3.09
C ALA A 57 -25.72 -19.80 -3.43
N GLY A 58 -26.13 -19.32 -4.62
CA GLY A 58 -27.39 -19.71 -5.25
C GLY A 58 -28.65 -19.18 -4.57
N ARG A 59 -28.54 -18.26 -3.60
CA ARG A 59 -29.71 -17.59 -3.01
C ARG A 59 -30.32 -16.60 -4.01
N PRO A 60 -31.66 -16.48 -4.08
CA PRO A 60 -32.29 -15.45 -4.89
C PRO A 60 -31.83 -14.06 -4.43
N GLY A 61 -31.28 -13.29 -5.35
CA GLY A 61 -30.88 -11.90 -5.17
C GLY A 61 -31.88 -10.94 -5.84
N PRO A 62 -31.38 -9.85 -6.45
CA PRO A 62 -32.19 -8.84 -7.13
C PRO A 62 -33.10 -9.41 -8.23
N SER A 63 -34.29 -8.85 -8.42
CA SER A 63 -35.15 -9.21 -9.56
C SER A 63 -34.56 -8.70 -10.87
N VAL A 64 -34.54 -9.52 -11.93
CA VAL A 64 -34.14 -9.07 -13.29
C VAL A 64 -35.10 -8.02 -13.85
N SER A 65 -36.29 -7.90 -13.28
CA SER A 65 -37.24 -6.86 -13.67
C SER A 65 -36.79 -5.46 -13.26
N TRP A 66 -35.80 -5.32 -12.38
CA TRP A 66 -35.29 -4.02 -11.92
C TRP A 66 -34.33 -3.38 -12.92
N ASP A 67 -33.83 -4.13 -13.89
CA ASP A 67 -32.80 -3.65 -14.83
C ASP A 67 -33.27 -2.45 -15.64
N ASN A 68 -34.57 -2.32 -15.90
CA ASN A 68 -35.06 -1.34 -16.87
C ASN A 68 -35.63 -0.06 -16.26
N ASP A 69 -35.61 0.08 -14.93
CA ASP A 69 -36.19 1.25 -14.28
C ASP A 69 -35.24 2.45 -14.15
N ASP A 70 -35.72 3.52 -13.50
CA ASP A 70 -35.01 4.79 -13.39
C ASP A 70 -33.71 4.73 -12.55
N TYR A 71 -33.45 3.64 -11.83
CA TYR A 71 -32.25 3.48 -11.01
C TYR A 71 -31.16 2.67 -11.72
N GLN A 72 -31.43 2.16 -12.92
CA GLN A 72 -30.42 1.52 -13.76
C GLN A 72 -29.19 2.42 -13.92
N VAL A 73 -28.02 1.87 -13.61
CA VAL A 73 -26.72 2.49 -13.80
C VAL A 73 -26.21 2.17 -15.22
N TRP A 74 -26.19 0.90 -15.60
CA TRP A 74 -25.90 0.45 -16.96
C TRP A 74 -26.80 -0.72 -17.37
N PRO A 75 -27.09 -0.88 -18.68
CA PRO A 75 -27.84 -2.02 -19.17
C PRO A 75 -27.01 -3.29 -19.14
N VAL A 76 -27.66 -4.41 -18.79
CA VAL A 76 -27.07 -5.75 -18.92
C VAL A 76 -27.36 -6.26 -20.32
N ILE A 77 -26.29 -6.53 -21.08
CA ILE A 77 -26.33 -7.01 -22.46
C ILE A 77 -25.44 -8.24 -22.70
N GLN A 78 -24.67 -8.66 -21.70
CA GLN A 78 -23.75 -9.81 -21.75
C GLN A 78 -23.91 -10.68 -20.50
N SER A 79 -23.38 -11.91 -20.53
CA SER A 79 -23.29 -12.80 -19.35
C SER A 79 -21.85 -13.21 -19.06
N TRP A 80 -21.49 -13.37 -17.78
CA TRP A 80 -20.12 -13.74 -17.38
C TRP A 80 -19.63 -15.06 -17.97
N ASN A 81 -20.52 -16.05 -18.09
CA ASN A 81 -20.19 -17.39 -18.64
C ASN A 81 -20.28 -17.45 -20.17
N GLU A 82 -20.63 -16.35 -20.84
CA GLU A 82 -20.73 -16.32 -22.29
C GLU A 82 -19.36 -16.13 -22.94
N VAL A 83 -19.09 -16.95 -23.97
CA VAL A 83 -17.94 -16.75 -24.86
C VAL A 83 -18.36 -15.79 -25.96
N SER A 84 -17.69 -14.64 -26.04
CA SER A 84 -17.96 -13.61 -27.06
C SER A 84 -16.84 -13.56 -28.09
N SER A 85 -17.19 -13.41 -29.36
CA SER A 85 -16.26 -13.23 -30.48
C SER A 85 -15.63 -11.84 -30.55
N GLU A 86 -16.12 -10.88 -29.76
CA GLU A 86 -15.63 -9.50 -29.78
C GLU A 86 -14.20 -9.40 -29.25
N SER A 87 -13.35 -8.69 -30.01
CA SER A 87 -12.02 -8.26 -29.56
C SER A 87 -12.13 -7.20 -28.46
N GLY A 88 -11.11 -7.11 -27.61
CA GLY A 88 -11.05 -6.11 -26.56
C GLY A 88 -9.63 -5.63 -26.30
N ILE A 89 -9.39 -5.12 -25.10
CA ILE A 89 -8.13 -4.49 -24.73
C ILE A 89 -6.98 -5.52 -24.71
N ALA A 90 -7.27 -6.72 -24.19
CA ALA A 90 -6.26 -7.75 -23.93
C ALA A 90 -6.47 -9.05 -24.72
N TRP A 91 -7.43 -9.09 -25.64
CA TRP A 91 -7.77 -10.30 -26.39
C TRP A 91 -8.18 -9.98 -27.83
N THR A 92 -7.85 -10.89 -28.74
CA THR A 92 -8.25 -10.82 -30.15
C THR A 92 -9.72 -11.21 -30.30
N SER A 93 -10.27 -10.97 -31.50
CA SER A 93 -11.56 -11.57 -31.88
C SER A 93 -11.49 -13.09 -31.77
N ASP A 94 -12.62 -13.71 -31.43
CA ASP A 94 -12.75 -15.17 -31.33
C ASP A 94 -11.72 -15.82 -30.37
N SER A 95 -11.31 -15.11 -29.31
CA SER A 95 -10.35 -15.59 -28.31
C SER A 95 -10.75 -16.90 -27.61
N GLY A 96 -12.01 -17.32 -27.71
CA GLY A 96 -12.54 -18.50 -27.01
C GLY A 96 -12.78 -18.27 -25.52
N LEU A 97 -12.47 -17.07 -25.00
CA LEU A 97 -12.60 -16.73 -23.59
C LEU A 97 -14.02 -16.32 -23.23
N THR A 98 -14.47 -16.77 -22.08
CA THR A 98 -15.64 -16.23 -21.38
C THR A 98 -15.39 -14.80 -20.91
N TRP A 99 -16.44 -14.04 -20.58
CA TRP A 99 -16.28 -12.70 -20.04
C TRP A 99 -15.53 -12.66 -18.69
N ASP A 100 -15.61 -13.71 -17.87
CA ASP A 100 -14.83 -13.80 -16.63
C ASP A 100 -13.34 -14.05 -16.89
N GLU A 101 -12.99 -14.86 -17.89
CA GLU A 101 -11.60 -15.05 -18.34
C GLU A 101 -11.06 -13.78 -19.03
N LYS A 102 -11.89 -13.04 -19.76
CA LYS A 102 -11.54 -11.74 -20.33
C LYS A 102 -11.24 -10.70 -19.24
N TYR A 103 -11.93 -10.76 -18.10
CA TYR A 103 -11.60 -9.91 -16.94
C TYR A 103 -10.19 -10.22 -16.41
N ALA A 104 -9.84 -11.50 -16.26
CA ALA A 104 -8.49 -11.90 -15.87
C ALA A 104 -7.44 -11.41 -16.88
N ALA A 105 -7.65 -11.65 -18.18
CA ALA A 105 -6.75 -11.21 -19.24
C ALA A 105 -6.56 -9.68 -19.26
N TRP A 106 -7.62 -8.91 -19.02
CA TRP A 106 -7.53 -7.44 -18.92
C TRP A 106 -6.61 -6.99 -17.78
N LEU A 107 -6.73 -7.59 -16.60
CA LEU A 107 -5.86 -7.27 -15.47
C LEU A 107 -4.39 -7.63 -15.76
N GLU A 108 -4.15 -8.80 -16.34
CA GLU A 108 -2.79 -9.26 -16.68
C GLU A 108 -2.10 -8.32 -17.67
N SER A 109 -2.87 -7.74 -18.59
CA SER A 109 -2.38 -6.82 -19.61
C SER A 109 -1.96 -5.45 -19.09
N MET A 110 -2.28 -5.11 -17.84
CA MET A 110 -1.95 -3.79 -17.29
C MET A 110 -0.45 -3.56 -17.24
N GLN A 111 -0.03 -2.41 -17.75
CA GLN A 111 1.37 -2.00 -17.75
C GLN A 111 1.71 -1.28 -16.45
N THR A 112 2.86 -1.63 -15.87
CA THR A 112 3.41 -0.94 -14.71
C THR A 112 3.98 0.41 -15.10
N THR A 113 4.01 1.34 -14.15
CA THR A 113 4.59 2.68 -14.29
C THR A 113 4.98 3.20 -12.92
N ASP A 114 5.90 4.16 -12.87
CA ASP A 114 6.29 4.78 -11.61
C ASP A 114 5.13 5.52 -10.94
N GLN A 115 5.11 5.47 -9.61
CA GLN A 115 4.20 6.27 -8.80
C GLN A 115 4.66 7.74 -8.80
N PRO A 116 3.77 8.69 -9.10
CA PRO A 116 4.11 10.10 -9.01
C PRO A 116 4.55 10.49 -7.61
N GLY A 117 5.76 11.06 -7.51
CA GLY A 117 6.32 11.55 -6.25
C GLY A 117 6.93 10.46 -5.35
N GLU A 118 7.03 9.21 -5.80
CA GLU A 118 7.63 8.11 -5.04
C GLU A 118 8.70 7.38 -5.88
N ASN A 119 9.98 7.59 -5.56
CA ASN A 119 11.07 6.92 -6.26
C ASN A 119 11.06 5.41 -5.98
N GLY A 120 11.12 4.60 -7.04
CA GLY A 120 11.24 3.15 -6.95
C GLY A 120 9.94 2.42 -6.59
N LEU A 121 8.80 3.10 -6.53
CA LEU A 121 7.50 2.48 -6.29
C LEU A 121 6.67 2.45 -7.56
N LEU A 122 6.12 1.28 -7.89
CA LEU A 122 5.33 1.05 -9.09
C LEU A 122 3.83 1.10 -8.81
N THR A 123 3.08 1.56 -9.79
CA THR A 123 1.63 1.40 -9.92
C THR A 123 1.32 0.93 -11.35
N PHE A 124 0.08 1.04 -11.82
CA PHE A 124 -0.31 0.62 -13.16
C PHE A 124 -1.05 1.69 -13.94
N ASN A 125 -1.00 1.55 -15.27
CA ASN A 125 -1.81 2.29 -16.21
C ASN A 125 -3.11 1.54 -16.50
N LEU A 126 -4.23 2.24 -16.41
CA LEU A 126 -5.55 1.77 -16.80
C LEU A 126 -5.87 2.27 -18.20
N THR A 127 -5.95 1.33 -19.14
CA THR A 127 -6.45 1.58 -20.49
C THR A 127 -7.94 1.25 -20.55
N THR A 128 -8.72 2.17 -21.09
CA THR A 128 -10.17 2.02 -21.34
C THR A 128 -10.42 1.33 -22.69
N PRO A 129 -11.58 0.70 -22.91
CA PRO A 129 -11.96 0.14 -24.21
C PRO A 129 -12.05 1.19 -25.33
N TYR A 130 -12.03 2.47 -24.95
CA TYR A 130 -12.13 3.63 -25.83
C TYR A 130 -10.75 4.19 -26.24
N GLY A 131 -9.66 3.49 -25.89
CA GLY A 131 -8.29 3.84 -26.30
C GLY A 131 -7.60 4.88 -25.41
N LYS A 132 -8.23 5.29 -24.32
CA LYS A 132 -7.64 6.22 -23.36
C LYS A 132 -6.90 5.50 -22.25
N THR A 133 -5.70 5.97 -21.93
CA THR A 133 -4.86 5.44 -20.85
C THR A 133 -4.65 6.51 -19.79
N LEU A 134 -4.85 6.15 -18.53
CA LEU A 134 -4.60 7.01 -17.36
C LEU A 134 -3.85 6.20 -16.31
N LEU A 135 -3.13 6.89 -15.43
CA LEU A 135 -2.58 6.29 -14.23
C LEU A 135 -3.71 5.70 -13.35
N ALA A 136 -3.41 4.70 -12.53
CA ALA A 136 -4.37 4.17 -11.55
C ALA A 136 -4.93 5.28 -10.62
N PRO A 137 -6.19 5.20 -10.19
CA PRO A 137 -6.76 6.17 -9.25
C PRO A 137 -6.23 5.95 -7.83
N VAL A 138 -6.25 7.01 -7.01
CA VAL A 138 -5.90 6.95 -5.59
C VAL A 138 -7.05 6.33 -4.80
N LEU A 139 -6.85 5.12 -4.26
CA LEU A 139 -7.88 4.26 -3.67
C LEU A 139 -7.39 3.49 -2.43
N GLU A 140 -8.32 3.11 -1.55
CA GLU A 140 -8.09 2.18 -0.43
C GLU A 140 -8.04 0.72 -0.91
N CYS A 141 -7.62 -0.18 -0.03
CA CYS A 141 -7.35 -1.58 -0.36
C CYS A 141 -8.54 -2.29 -1.03
N ALA A 142 -9.72 -2.26 -0.40
CA ALA A 142 -10.92 -2.91 -0.95
C ALA A 142 -11.49 -2.17 -2.16
N GLU A 143 -11.29 -0.85 -2.21
CA GLU A 143 -11.76 -0.02 -3.29
C GLU A 143 -11.11 -0.41 -4.62
N VAL A 144 -9.82 -0.78 -4.63
CA VAL A 144 -9.14 -1.26 -5.84
C VAL A 144 -9.84 -2.49 -6.41
N ALA A 145 -10.14 -3.49 -5.58
CA ALA A 145 -10.80 -4.72 -6.03
C ALA A 145 -12.20 -4.44 -6.62
N ILE A 146 -13.01 -3.67 -5.90
CA ILE A 146 -14.37 -3.30 -6.31
C ILE A 146 -14.33 -2.45 -7.59
N PHE A 147 -13.42 -1.48 -7.63
CA PHE A 147 -13.20 -0.61 -8.79
C PHE A 147 -12.89 -1.43 -10.03
N LEU A 148 -11.91 -2.33 -9.98
CA LEU A 148 -11.53 -3.14 -11.13
C LEU A 148 -12.69 -4.00 -11.63
N ARG A 149 -13.39 -4.72 -10.73
CA ARG A 149 -14.50 -5.61 -11.11
C ARG A 149 -15.69 -4.85 -11.68
N ALA A 150 -16.14 -3.80 -10.98
CA ALA A 150 -17.30 -3.02 -11.40
C ALA A 150 -17.02 -2.21 -12.68
N THR A 151 -15.81 -1.67 -12.85
CA THR A 151 -15.39 -0.97 -14.07
C THR A 151 -15.49 -1.88 -15.27
N PHE A 152 -14.87 -3.06 -15.22
CA PHE A 152 -14.95 -4.04 -16.30
C PHE A 152 -16.39 -4.45 -16.59
N ALA A 153 -17.18 -4.75 -15.55
CA ALA A 153 -18.58 -5.12 -15.71
C ALA A 153 -19.40 -4.03 -16.41
N SER A 154 -19.17 -2.76 -16.06
CA SER A 154 -19.89 -1.63 -16.63
C SER A 154 -19.55 -1.35 -18.09
N TRP A 155 -18.28 -1.51 -18.48
CA TRP A 155 -17.84 -1.27 -19.85
C TRP A 155 -18.42 -2.28 -20.83
N TYR A 156 -18.57 -3.53 -20.39
CA TYR A 156 -19.03 -4.64 -21.22
C TYR A 156 -20.49 -5.03 -20.96
N GLY A 157 -21.22 -4.27 -20.14
CA GLY A 157 -22.65 -4.51 -19.89
C GLY A 157 -22.93 -5.85 -19.21
N LEU A 158 -22.08 -6.25 -18.27
CA LEU A 158 -22.22 -7.48 -17.49
C LEU A 158 -23.05 -7.24 -16.23
N PRO A 159 -23.83 -8.23 -15.76
CA PRO A 159 -24.56 -8.12 -14.51
C PRO A 159 -23.58 -8.11 -13.33
N PHE A 160 -23.75 -7.15 -12.43
CA PHE A 160 -22.94 -7.04 -11.21
C PHE A 160 -23.81 -6.60 -10.05
N PHE A 161 -23.62 -7.20 -8.88
CA PHE A 161 -24.09 -6.66 -7.61
C PHE A 161 -23.29 -7.18 -6.42
N LEU A 162 -23.26 -6.36 -5.37
CA LEU A 162 -22.80 -6.70 -4.03
C LEU A 162 -24.00 -6.74 -3.08
N GLU A 163 -23.95 -7.65 -2.11
CA GLU A 163 -24.92 -7.78 -1.02
C GLU A 163 -24.31 -7.27 0.29
N ALA A 164 -25.14 -6.60 1.09
CA ALA A 164 -24.85 -6.20 2.47
C ALA A 164 -26.14 -6.21 3.31
N ASN A 165 -26.04 -5.90 4.60
CA ASN A 165 -27.17 -5.70 5.50
C ASN A 165 -27.20 -4.25 6.03
N ASP A 166 -28.38 -3.64 6.05
CA ASP A 166 -28.69 -2.38 6.71
C ASP A 166 -29.68 -2.67 7.86
N ALA A 167 -29.22 -2.58 9.10
CA ALA A 167 -30.04 -2.87 10.30
C ALA A 167 -30.79 -4.22 10.23
N GLY A 168 -30.12 -5.26 9.72
CA GLY A 168 -30.69 -6.60 9.53
C GLY A 168 -31.54 -6.80 8.27
N GLU A 169 -31.79 -5.75 7.48
CA GLU A 169 -32.41 -5.86 6.17
C GLU A 169 -31.35 -5.99 5.07
N ARG A 170 -31.51 -6.98 4.19
CA ARG A 170 -30.59 -7.14 3.06
C ARG A 170 -30.76 -6.02 2.04
N ILE A 171 -29.62 -5.53 1.55
CA ILE A 171 -29.53 -4.53 0.51
C ILE A 171 -28.62 -5.02 -0.62
N TYR A 172 -28.86 -4.50 -1.81
CA TYR A 172 -28.17 -4.86 -3.04
C TYR A 172 -27.67 -3.61 -3.75
N LEU A 173 -26.38 -3.56 -4.02
CA LEU A 173 -25.74 -2.49 -4.80
C LEU A 173 -25.25 -3.06 -6.13
N GLY A 174 -25.72 -2.54 -7.26
CA GLY A 174 -25.26 -3.05 -8.55
C GLY A 174 -25.70 -2.22 -9.75
N HIS A 175 -25.71 -2.87 -10.91
CA HIS A 175 -26.11 -2.27 -12.19
C HIS A 175 -27.54 -1.70 -12.22
N PHE A 176 -28.42 -2.13 -11.31
CA PHE A 176 -29.80 -1.63 -11.10
C PHE A 176 -29.90 -0.52 -10.03
N GLY A 177 -28.75 0.02 -9.59
CA GLY A 177 -28.66 1.00 -8.51
C GLY A 177 -28.62 0.36 -7.13
N PHE A 178 -29.13 1.07 -6.10
CA PHE A 178 -29.11 0.58 -4.72
C PHE A 178 -30.52 0.27 -4.21
N ARG A 179 -30.72 -0.97 -3.78
CA ARG A 179 -32.04 -1.54 -3.50
C ARG A 179 -32.08 -2.26 -2.18
N ARG A 180 -33.24 -2.19 -1.52
CA ARG A 180 -33.61 -3.09 -0.44
C ARG A 180 -34.06 -4.44 -1.01
N SER A 181 -34.08 -5.46 -0.16
CA SER A 181 -34.47 -6.83 -0.53
C SER A 181 -35.83 -6.94 -1.23
N ASN A 182 -36.76 -6.04 -0.90
CA ASN A 182 -38.11 -5.95 -1.48
C ASN A 182 -38.18 -5.15 -2.81
N GLY A 183 -37.05 -4.66 -3.32
CA GLY A 183 -36.97 -3.84 -4.53
C GLY A 183 -37.22 -2.35 -4.35
N ALA A 184 -37.58 -1.91 -3.15
CA ALA A 184 -37.63 -0.48 -2.84
C ALA A 184 -36.24 0.13 -3.02
N PRO A 185 -36.14 1.36 -3.55
CA PRO A 185 -34.87 2.07 -3.61
C PRO A 185 -34.33 2.31 -2.20
N PHE A 186 -33.02 2.16 -2.03
CA PHE A 186 -32.38 2.52 -0.77
C PHE A 186 -32.44 4.05 -0.59
N SER A 187 -32.76 4.50 0.62
CA SER A 187 -33.13 5.90 0.89
C SER A 187 -32.03 6.87 0.48
N GLY A 188 -32.40 7.93 -0.24
CA GLY A 188 -31.48 8.98 -0.69
C GLY A 188 -30.65 8.65 -1.92
N THR A 189 -30.69 7.41 -2.43
CA THR A 189 -29.92 7.06 -3.62
C THR A 189 -30.45 7.69 -4.90
N PRO A 190 -29.56 8.09 -5.83
CA PRO A 190 -29.98 8.66 -7.10
C PRO A 190 -30.79 7.70 -7.96
N ARG A 191 -31.78 8.25 -8.67
CA ARG A 191 -32.33 7.63 -9.88
C ARG A 191 -31.33 7.82 -11.02
N PHE A 192 -30.33 6.94 -11.10
CA PHE A 192 -29.18 7.08 -12.00
C PHE A 192 -29.59 7.33 -13.45
N LYS A 193 -30.52 6.54 -13.99
CA LYS A 193 -30.94 6.62 -15.39
C LYS A 193 -31.56 7.97 -15.75
N SER A 194 -32.40 8.51 -14.87
CA SER A 194 -33.08 9.78 -15.08
C SER A 194 -32.23 11.01 -14.73
N ARG A 195 -31.26 10.86 -13.82
CA ARG A 195 -30.48 11.98 -13.27
C ARG A 195 -29.17 12.20 -13.99
N TYR A 196 -28.51 11.14 -14.46
CA TYR A 196 -27.19 11.22 -15.09
C TYR A 196 -27.20 10.65 -16.50
N GLN A 197 -26.31 11.20 -17.33
CA GLN A 197 -26.26 10.91 -18.75
C GLN A 197 -25.44 9.65 -19.04
N ASP A 198 -25.92 8.88 -20.01
CA ASP A 198 -25.19 7.76 -20.61
C ASP A 198 -24.86 8.13 -22.05
N TYR A 199 -23.57 8.34 -22.33
CA TYR A 199 -23.09 8.73 -23.65
C TYR A 199 -22.64 7.53 -24.49
N SER A 200 -22.80 6.29 -24.03
CA SER A 200 -22.21 5.10 -24.70
C SER A 200 -22.71 4.90 -26.12
N GLN A 201 -23.92 5.38 -26.46
CA GLN A 201 -24.48 5.34 -27.81
C GLN A 201 -24.23 6.61 -28.63
N GLN A 202 -23.67 7.66 -28.02
CA GLN A 202 -23.46 8.98 -28.64
C GLN A 202 -21.97 9.25 -28.90
N TRP A 203 -21.09 8.68 -28.09
CA TRP A 203 -19.66 8.87 -28.22
C TRP A 203 -19.10 8.13 -29.42
N THR A 204 -18.08 8.71 -30.05
CA THR A 204 -17.36 8.12 -31.18
C THR A 204 -15.86 8.32 -30.94
N ALA A 205 -15.02 7.42 -31.48
CA ALA A 205 -13.57 7.45 -31.27
C ALA A 205 -12.89 8.79 -31.64
N ASN A 206 -13.45 9.52 -32.61
CA ASN A 206 -12.93 10.82 -33.06
C ASN A 206 -13.68 12.02 -32.44
N GLY A 207 -14.68 11.77 -31.60
CA GLY A 207 -15.46 12.80 -30.93
C GLY A 207 -14.80 13.30 -29.64
N PRO A 208 -15.17 14.49 -29.15
CA PRO A 208 -14.71 14.94 -27.84
C PRO A 208 -15.18 13.97 -26.75
N TRP A 209 -14.34 13.78 -25.73
CA TRP A 209 -14.72 13.01 -24.55
C TRP A 209 -15.90 13.70 -23.84
N PRO A 210 -16.99 12.98 -23.49
CA PRO A 210 -18.11 13.58 -22.79
C PRO A 210 -17.69 13.98 -21.38
N ILE A 211 -18.17 15.12 -20.90
CA ILE A 211 -17.79 15.68 -19.59
C ILE A 211 -19.04 15.85 -18.72
N ASP A 212 -19.01 15.29 -17.51
CA ASP A 212 -19.96 15.61 -16.45
C ASP A 212 -19.33 16.54 -15.41
N ARG A 213 -19.63 17.84 -15.52
CA ARG A 213 -19.09 18.87 -14.60
C ARG A 213 -19.50 18.67 -13.16
N LYS A 214 -20.62 17.99 -12.87
CA LYS A 214 -21.02 17.72 -11.48
C LYS A 214 -20.16 16.60 -10.93
N LEU A 215 -20.01 15.50 -11.68
CA LEU A 215 -19.18 14.37 -11.29
C LEU A 215 -17.72 14.80 -11.01
N ARG A 216 -17.12 15.63 -11.88
CA ARG A 216 -15.72 16.06 -11.72
C ARG A 216 -15.39 16.80 -10.43
N LYS A 217 -16.38 17.47 -9.82
CA LYS A 217 -16.20 18.20 -8.56
C LYS A 217 -16.31 17.32 -7.32
N ARG A 218 -16.61 16.02 -7.51
CA ARG A 218 -16.85 15.09 -6.42
C ARG A 218 -15.60 14.26 -6.12
N GLY A 219 -15.47 13.92 -4.85
CA GLY A 219 -14.54 12.89 -4.39
C GLY A 219 -15.27 11.81 -3.60
N LEU A 220 -14.53 10.80 -3.22
CA LEU A 220 -14.95 9.77 -2.28
C LEU A 220 -15.26 10.39 -0.92
N TYR A 221 -16.22 9.78 -0.23
CA TYR A 221 -16.52 10.22 1.13
C TYR A 221 -15.32 10.00 2.04
N GLY A 222 -15.03 10.96 2.91
CA GLY A 222 -13.84 10.95 3.76
C GLY A 222 -12.59 11.58 3.13
N GLY A 223 -12.56 11.81 1.81
CA GLY A 223 -11.44 12.46 1.11
C GLY A 223 -10.17 11.61 0.99
N GLY A 224 -9.02 12.23 0.75
CA GLY A 224 -7.75 11.53 0.51
C GLY A 224 -7.64 10.90 -0.88
N ASP A 225 -8.62 11.13 -1.75
CA ASP A 225 -8.74 10.60 -3.10
C ASP A 225 -8.31 11.60 -4.17
N GLU A 226 -7.45 12.56 -3.80
CA GLU A 226 -6.86 13.52 -4.72
C GLU A 226 -6.09 12.79 -5.84
N VAL A 227 -6.23 13.29 -7.07
CA VAL A 227 -5.67 12.70 -8.29
C VAL A 227 -4.79 13.74 -9.00
N PRO A 228 -3.58 14.03 -8.47
CA PRO A 228 -2.76 15.19 -8.89
C PRO A 228 -2.50 15.29 -10.38
N PHE A 229 -2.33 14.18 -11.10
CA PHE A 229 -2.01 14.19 -12.52
C PHE A 229 -3.14 14.74 -13.41
N LEU A 230 -4.37 14.89 -12.88
CA LEU A 230 -5.48 15.53 -13.57
C LEU A 230 -5.56 17.05 -13.34
N GLY A 231 -4.65 17.60 -12.53
CA GLY A 231 -4.62 19.02 -12.18
C GLY A 231 -5.81 19.46 -11.31
N ASP A 232 -6.12 20.76 -11.36
CA ASP A 232 -7.20 21.34 -10.57
C ASP A 232 -8.53 21.40 -11.35
N ILE A 233 -9.63 21.11 -10.68
CA ILE A 233 -11.00 21.32 -11.12
C ILE A 233 -11.60 22.46 -10.31
N ASP A 234 -11.91 23.58 -10.97
CA ASP A 234 -12.45 24.80 -10.34
C ASP A 234 -11.63 25.31 -9.15
N GLY A 235 -10.29 25.24 -9.26
CA GLY A 235 -9.36 25.72 -8.23
C GLY A 235 -9.20 24.80 -7.02
N LYS A 236 -9.70 23.56 -7.09
CA LYS A 236 -9.44 22.49 -6.12
C LYS A 236 -8.76 21.33 -6.82
N ALA A 237 -7.90 20.58 -6.13
CA ALA A 237 -7.30 19.36 -6.67
C ALA A 237 -8.38 18.41 -7.22
N ALA A 238 -8.16 17.85 -8.40
CA ALA A 238 -9.01 16.80 -8.94
C ALA A 238 -9.11 15.63 -7.95
N ARG A 239 -10.29 15.02 -7.87
CA ARG A 239 -10.59 13.87 -6.99
C ARG A 239 -11.12 12.69 -7.79
N ALA A 240 -11.51 11.59 -7.13
CA ALA A 240 -11.97 10.37 -7.80
C ALA A 240 -13.11 10.61 -8.80
N GLY A 241 -14.01 11.56 -8.55
CA GLY A 241 -15.08 11.91 -9.51
C GLY A 241 -14.53 12.46 -10.83
N ALA A 242 -13.47 13.26 -10.80
CA ALA A 242 -12.80 13.70 -12.03
C ALA A 242 -12.17 12.51 -12.76
N TYR A 243 -11.52 11.60 -12.04
CA TYR A 243 -10.98 10.38 -12.64
C TYR A 243 -12.07 9.51 -13.29
N PHE A 244 -13.20 9.30 -12.61
CA PHE A 244 -14.32 8.55 -13.14
C PHE A 244 -14.96 9.22 -14.36
N ASP A 245 -15.02 10.55 -14.37
CA ASP A 245 -15.43 11.29 -15.56
C ASP A 245 -14.48 11.03 -16.73
N GLU A 246 -13.17 10.82 -16.50
CA GLU A 246 -12.20 10.58 -17.57
C GLU A 246 -12.19 9.15 -18.12
N ILE A 247 -12.78 8.15 -17.43
CA ILE A 247 -12.75 6.73 -17.86
C ILE A 247 -14.12 6.16 -18.25
N PHE A 248 -15.22 6.75 -17.77
CA PHE A 248 -16.56 6.30 -18.09
C PHE A 248 -17.23 7.24 -19.09
N VAL A 249 -17.62 6.67 -20.23
CA VAL A 249 -18.52 7.34 -21.18
C VAL A 249 -19.95 7.36 -20.61
N ASN A 250 -20.39 6.29 -19.96
CA ASN A 250 -21.62 6.28 -19.17
C ASN A 250 -21.39 6.94 -17.80
N LYS A 251 -21.81 8.20 -17.63
CA LYS A 251 -21.55 9.00 -16.41
C LYS A 251 -22.32 8.51 -15.19
N ARG A 252 -23.38 7.73 -15.39
CA ARG A 252 -24.09 7.03 -14.30
C ARG A 252 -23.13 6.14 -13.51
N VAL A 253 -22.20 5.48 -14.21
CA VAL A 253 -21.21 4.60 -13.60
C VAL A 253 -20.27 5.39 -12.68
N GLY A 254 -19.80 6.56 -13.11
CA GLY A 254 -18.93 7.38 -12.26
C GLY A 254 -19.60 7.82 -10.95
N HIS A 255 -20.87 8.24 -11.02
CA HIS A 255 -21.67 8.54 -9.82
C HIS A 255 -21.92 7.29 -8.96
N PHE A 256 -22.14 6.14 -9.58
CA PHE A 256 -22.30 4.87 -8.88
C PHE A 256 -21.00 4.46 -8.16
N MET A 257 -19.84 4.63 -8.78
CA MET A 257 -18.54 4.28 -8.19
C MET A 257 -18.23 5.11 -6.95
N LEU A 258 -18.60 6.40 -6.92
CA LEU A 258 -18.45 7.22 -5.71
C LEU A 258 -19.22 6.64 -4.51
N LEU A 259 -20.39 6.03 -4.74
CA LEU A 259 -21.17 5.36 -3.72
C LEU A 259 -20.60 3.99 -3.36
N ALA A 260 -20.30 3.18 -4.38
CA ALA A 260 -19.82 1.81 -4.20
C ALA A 260 -18.54 1.75 -3.35
N LEU A 261 -17.57 2.60 -3.67
CA LEU A 261 -16.27 2.63 -2.99
C LEU A 261 -16.37 3.26 -1.60
N SER A 262 -17.32 4.18 -1.37
CA SER A 262 -17.54 4.77 -0.06
C SER A 262 -18.32 3.88 0.92
N TRP A 263 -19.10 2.91 0.41
CA TRP A 263 -20.02 2.11 1.22
C TRP A 263 -19.63 0.66 1.40
N PHE A 264 -18.86 0.10 0.46
CA PHE A 264 -18.40 -1.28 0.49
C PHE A 264 -16.90 -1.34 0.75
N GLY A 265 -16.45 -2.43 1.36
CA GLY A 265 -15.09 -2.56 1.88
C GLY A 265 -14.71 -4.01 2.15
N SER A 266 -13.56 -4.26 2.77
CA SER A 266 -13.00 -5.61 2.93
C SER A 266 -13.93 -6.59 3.63
N MET A 267 -14.73 -6.13 4.61
CA MET A 267 -15.73 -6.97 5.29
C MET A 267 -16.79 -7.50 4.32
N HIS A 268 -17.19 -6.71 3.32
CA HIS A 268 -18.19 -7.11 2.34
C HIS A 268 -17.60 -8.10 1.33
N LEU A 269 -16.34 -7.92 0.95
CA LEU A 269 -15.62 -8.86 0.09
C LEU A 269 -15.32 -10.19 0.80
N ALA A 270 -15.14 -10.17 2.12
CA ALA A 270 -15.02 -11.37 2.93
C ALA A 270 -16.34 -12.15 3.11
N ASP A 271 -17.47 -11.55 2.74
CA ASP A 271 -18.77 -12.22 2.82
C ASP A 271 -18.92 -13.24 1.69
N GLY A 272 -19.29 -14.48 2.05
CA GLY A 272 -19.61 -15.55 1.13
C GLY A 272 -20.71 -15.19 0.12
N ALA A 273 -21.55 -14.18 0.40
CA ALA A 273 -22.54 -13.67 -0.55
C ALA A 273 -21.93 -12.96 -1.78
N ASN A 274 -20.71 -12.42 -1.66
CA ASN A 274 -20.06 -11.61 -2.68
C ASN A 274 -18.89 -12.33 -3.35
N MET A 275 -18.13 -13.12 -2.59
CA MET A 275 -16.97 -13.85 -3.07
C MET A 275 -16.96 -15.27 -2.49
N TYR A 276 -16.22 -16.17 -3.12
CA TYR A 276 -16.07 -17.55 -2.65
C TYR A 276 -14.60 -17.94 -2.53
N HIS A 277 -14.28 -18.94 -1.70
CA HIS A 277 -12.92 -19.44 -1.63
C HIS A 277 -12.61 -20.36 -2.80
N VAL A 278 -11.38 -20.28 -3.30
CA VAL A 278 -10.85 -21.12 -4.37
C VAL A 278 -9.56 -21.80 -3.91
N LYS A 279 -9.25 -22.96 -4.49
CA LYS A 279 -8.00 -23.69 -4.30
C LYS A 279 -6.78 -22.86 -4.71
N ALA A 280 -5.64 -23.09 -4.06
CA ALA A 280 -4.41 -22.34 -4.28
C ALA A 280 -3.84 -22.56 -5.70
N ASP A 281 -3.86 -23.80 -6.21
CA ASP A 281 -3.37 -24.17 -7.55
C ASP A 281 -4.25 -23.66 -8.71
N LYS A 282 -5.33 -22.95 -8.38
CA LYS A 282 -6.29 -22.38 -9.32
C LYS A 282 -6.31 -20.87 -9.31
N ILE A 283 -5.36 -20.24 -8.61
CA ILE A 283 -5.18 -18.80 -8.59
C ILE A 283 -5.06 -18.24 -10.01
N ARG A 284 -5.75 -17.12 -10.27
CA ARG A 284 -5.64 -16.35 -11.52
C ARG A 284 -5.78 -14.85 -11.26
N ALA A 285 -5.42 -14.04 -12.25
CA ALA A 285 -5.69 -12.60 -12.17
C ALA A 285 -7.20 -12.31 -11.99
N GLY A 286 -7.51 -11.32 -11.15
CA GLY A 286 -8.88 -11.00 -10.76
C GLY A 286 -9.35 -11.72 -9.50
N ASP A 287 -8.61 -12.72 -9.02
CA ASP A 287 -8.76 -13.19 -7.65
C ASP A 287 -8.32 -12.11 -6.65
N VAL A 288 -8.76 -12.27 -5.41
CA VAL A 288 -8.51 -11.33 -4.34
C VAL A 288 -8.06 -12.09 -3.11
N LEU A 289 -6.89 -11.77 -2.59
CA LEU A 289 -6.44 -12.23 -1.30
C LEU A 289 -6.96 -11.29 -0.21
N LEU A 290 -7.63 -11.84 0.80
CA LEU A 290 -8.14 -11.08 1.94
C LEU A 290 -7.35 -11.42 3.21
N LEU A 291 -6.67 -10.44 3.78
CA LEU A 291 -5.97 -10.57 5.05
C LEU A 291 -6.88 -10.07 6.16
N ARG A 292 -7.17 -10.93 7.13
CA ARG A 292 -8.14 -10.69 8.20
C ARG A 292 -7.67 -11.24 9.54
N TRP A 293 -7.50 -10.34 10.49
CA TRP A 293 -7.08 -10.63 11.87
C TRP A 293 -8.15 -10.37 12.93
N GLN A 294 -9.33 -9.88 12.53
CA GLN A 294 -10.48 -9.62 13.43
C GLN A 294 -11.80 -9.86 12.70
N ARG A 295 -12.88 -10.21 13.41
CA ARG A 295 -14.21 -10.49 12.82
C ARG A 295 -14.95 -9.24 12.36
N ARG A 296 -14.80 -8.14 13.09
CA ARG A 296 -15.34 -6.83 12.74
C ARG A 296 -14.17 -5.87 12.65
N GLY A 297 -14.12 -5.07 11.59
CA GLY A 297 -13.07 -4.09 11.40
C GLY A 297 -12.36 -4.21 10.06
N ILE A 298 -11.30 -3.44 9.94
CA ILE A 298 -10.50 -3.26 8.73
C ILE A 298 -9.65 -4.52 8.52
N GLY A 299 -9.65 -5.04 7.30
CA GLY A 299 -8.69 -6.03 6.81
C GLY A 299 -7.92 -5.46 5.62
N HIS A 300 -6.98 -6.21 5.06
CA HIS A 300 -6.30 -5.82 3.83
C HIS A 300 -6.82 -6.64 2.64
N THR A 301 -7.10 -5.95 1.53
CA THR A 301 -7.62 -6.56 0.30
C THR A 301 -6.58 -6.39 -0.79
N VAL A 302 -6.17 -7.50 -1.39
CA VAL A 302 -5.04 -7.59 -2.32
C VAL A 302 -5.49 -8.29 -3.61
N PRO A 303 -5.95 -7.54 -4.62
CA PRO A 303 -6.19 -8.06 -5.96
C PRO A 303 -4.95 -8.70 -6.58
N VAL A 304 -5.14 -9.88 -7.15
CA VAL A 304 -4.16 -10.55 -8.02
C VAL A 304 -4.25 -9.92 -9.39
N MET A 305 -3.15 -9.33 -9.84
CA MET A 305 -3.06 -8.64 -11.13
C MET A 305 -2.45 -9.54 -12.20
N ARG A 306 -1.52 -10.41 -11.83
CA ARG A 306 -0.84 -11.34 -12.76
C ARG A 306 -0.47 -12.64 -12.08
N VAL A 307 -0.56 -13.73 -12.83
CA VAL A 307 -0.02 -15.04 -12.46
C VAL A 307 0.87 -15.53 -13.60
N THR A 308 2.17 -15.68 -13.33
CA THR A 308 3.15 -16.10 -14.32
C THR A 308 3.62 -17.53 -13.98
N PRO A 309 3.28 -18.55 -14.79
CA PRO A 309 3.79 -19.89 -14.58
C PRO A 309 5.25 -20.03 -15.06
N TYR A 310 6.02 -20.87 -14.37
CA TYR A 310 7.37 -21.29 -14.75
C TYR A 310 7.40 -22.74 -15.23
N ASP A 311 8.47 -23.10 -15.94
CA ASP A 311 8.69 -24.46 -16.49
C ASP A 311 8.75 -25.54 -15.41
N ASP A 312 9.12 -25.18 -14.18
CA ASP A 312 9.15 -26.10 -13.02
C ASP A 312 7.77 -26.28 -12.34
N GLY A 313 6.73 -25.66 -12.89
CA GLY A 313 5.36 -25.72 -12.38
C GLY A 313 5.06 -24.75 -11.24
N ARG A 314 6.04 -23.93 -10.81
CA ARG A 314 5.81 -22.88 -9.81
C ARG A 314 5.27 -21.61 -10.45
N LEU A 315 4.72 -20.74 -9.60
CA LEU A 315 4.07 -19.50 -9.98
C LEU A 315 4.82 -18.30 -9.39
N GLU A 316 4.86 -17.23 -10.17
CA GLU A 316 5.10 -15.88 -9.70
C GLU A 316 3.81 -15.07 -9.77
N LEU A 317 3.59 -14.21 -8.78
CA LEU A 317 2.40 -13.40 -8.67
C LEU A 317 2.76 -11.93 -8.80
N ALA A 318 1.83 -11.15 -9.38
CA ALA A 318 1.77 -9.71 -9.16
C ALA A 318 0.43 -9.33 -8.54
N VAL A 319 0.46 -8.35 -7.64
CA VAL A 319 -0.70 -7.84 -6.90
C VAL A 319 -0.70 -6.30 -6.91
N ALA A 320 -1.87 -5.71 -6.66
CA ALA A 320 -2.02 -4.28 -6.45
C ALA A 320 -2.53 -4.01 -5.03
N THR A 321 -1.79 -3.23 -4.22
CA THR A 321 -2.17 -2.95 -2.83
C THR A 321 -2.53 -1.48 -2.62
N GLY A 322 -3.79 -1.20 -2.27
CA GLY A 322 -4.21 0.11 -1.74
C GLY A 322 -3.72 0.33 -0.30
N SER A 323 -4.08 1.45 0.33
CA SER A 323 -3.82 1.69 1.76
C SER A 323 -4.88 2.63 2.34
N MET A 324 -4.92 2.71 3.68
CA MET A 324 -5.49 3.85 4.39
C MET A 324 -4.34 4.59 5.09
N PRO A 325 -4.19 5.92 4.90
CA PRO A 325 -4.93 6.76 3.94
C PRO A 325 -4.77 6.27 2.48
N ARG A 326 -5.74 6.65 1.64
CA ARG A 326 -5.78 6.30 0.20
C ARG A 326 -4.47 6.69 -0.49
N ARG A 327 -4.04 5.86 -1.44
CA ARG A 327 -2.82 6.08 -2.24
C ARG A 327 -2.98 5.50 -3.64
N TYR A 328 -2.04 5.79 -4.53
CA TYR A 328 -1.90 5.00 -5.76
C TYR A 328 -1.72 3.52 -5.39
N PRO A 329 -2.48 2.59 -6.00
CA PRO A 329 -2.31 1.17 -5.77
C PRO A 329 -0.88 0.77 -6.07
N LYS A 330 -0.19 0.22 -5.06
CA LYS A 330 1.19 -0.23 -5.24
C LYS A 330 1.18 -1.56 -5.97
N TRP A 331 1.82 -1.58 -7.14
CA TRP A 331 2.13 -2.81 -7.83
C TRP A 331 3.29 -3.50 -7.11
N GLU A 332 3.09 -4.73 -6.71
CA GLU A 332 4.09 -5.60 -6.10
C GLU A 332 4.11 -6.90 -6.91
N ASP A 333 5.27 -7.38 -7.31
CA ASP A 333 5.44 -8.62 -8.06
C ASP A 333 6.40 -9.58 -7.34
N GLY A 334 6.69 -10.71 -7.97
CA GLY A 334 7.64 -11.67 -7.44
C GLY A 334 7.25 -12.15 -6.04
N ALA A 335 8.24 -12.11 -5.17
CA ALA A 335 8.03 -12.45 -3.78
C ALA A 335 7.47 -11.33 -2.92
N ALA A 336 7.56 -10.06 -3.35
CA ALA A 336 6.86 -8.99 -2.65
C ALA A 336 5.35 -9.26 -2.65
N ALA A 337 4.82 -9.78 -3.77
CA ALA A 337 3.47 -10.32 -3.87
C ALA A 337 3.31 -11.64 -3.11
N GLY A 338 4.20 -12.61 -3.35
CA GLY A 338 4.10 -13.96 -2.80
C GLY A 338 4.08 -14.02 -1.27
N ARG A 339 4.70 -13.07 -0.57
CA ARG A 339 4.71 -13.01 0.89
C ARG A 339 3.31 -12.90 1.50
N TYR A 340 2.37 -12.21 0.83
CA TYR A 340 1.03 -12.02 1.37
C TYR A 340 0.27 -13.35 1.47
N PHE A 341 0.49 -14.26 0.51
CA PHE A 341 -0.18 -15.56 0.42
C PHE A 341 0.29 -16.56 1.48
N LYS A 342 1.42 -16.26 2.14
CA LYS A 342 2.01 -17.11 3.18
C LYS A 342 1.70 -16.62 4.61
N LYS A 343 0.99 -15.50 4.76
CA LYS A 343 0.64 -14.97 6.09
C LYS A 343 -0.52 -15.73 6.71
N THR A 344 -0.46 -15.98 8.01
CA THR A 344 -1.52 -16.68 8.77
C THR A 344 -2.85 -15.93 8.76
N ASP A 345 -2.82 -14.59 8.74
CA ASP A 345 -4.03 -13.75 8.61
C ASP A 345 -4.67 -13.83 7.21
N ALA A 346 -4.05 -14.51 6.24
CA ALA A 346 -4.66 -14.91 4.97
C ALA A 346 -5.57 -16.15 5.09
N GLY A 347 -6.27 -16.30 6.22
CA GLY A 347 -7.14 -17.45 6.48
C GLY A 347 -6.39 -18.75 6.81
N GLY A 348 -5.19 -18.64 7.36
CA GLY A 348 -4.31 -19.74 7.72
C GLY A 348 -4.69 -20.52 8.98
N ALA A 349 -3.78 -21.40 9.39
CA ALA A 349 -3.84 -22.05 10.70
C ALA A 349 -3.54 -21.05 11.83
N GLY A 350 -3.97 -21.39 13.06
CA GLY A 350 -3.77 -20.58 14.25
C GLY A 350 -4.96 -19.68 14.59
N GLU A 351 -4.76 -18.86 15.62
CA GLU A 351 -5.77 -17.98 16.21
C GLU A 351 -5.22 -16.55 16.30
N ASN A 352 -6.10 -15.56 16.23
CA ASN A 352 -5.77 -14.18 16.53
C ASN A 352 -5.66 -13.96 18.06
N VAL A 353 -5.40 -12.71 18.45
CA VAL A 353 -5.28 -12.31 19.88
C VAL A 353 -6.57 -12.53 20.69
N ASP A 354 -7.72 -12.59 20.03
CA ASP A 354 -9.03 -12.82 20.66
C ASP A 354 -9.39 -14.31 20.76
N GLY A 355 -8.53 -15.21 20.26
CA GLY A 355 -8.78 -16.66 20.19
C GLY A 355 -9.66 -17.09 19.02
N ASP A 356 -9.97 -16.20 18.08
CA ASP A 356 -10.67 -16.55 16.84
C ASP A 356 -9.70 -17.18 15.84
N ARG A 357 -10.06 -18.31 15.24
CA ARG A 357 -9.26 -18.97 14.20
C ARG A 357 -9.21 -18.12 12.93
N PHE A 358 -8.03 -17.91 12.34
CA PHE A 358 -7.89 -17.08 11.14
C PHE A 358 -8.77 -17.55 9.97
N ALA A 359 -8.85 -18.87 9.75
CA ALA A 359 -9.74 -19.46 8.74
C ALA A 359 -11.24 -19.13 8.95
N GLU A 360 -11.67 -18.79 10.18
CA GLU A 360 -13.06 -18.44 10.50
C GLU A 360 -13.38 -16.96 10.26
N LEU A 361 -12.37 -16.12 10.00
CA LEU A 361 -12.54 -14.68 9.81
C LEU A 361 -12.95 -14.31 8.38
N GLY A 362 -13.05 -15.28 7.47
CA GLY A 362 -13.42 -15.07 6.06
C GLY A 362 -12.30 -14.54 5.17
N GLY A 363 -11.05 -14.54 5.66
CA GLY A 363 -9.83 -14.23 4.91
C GLY A 363 -9.35 -15.36 3.99
N GLY A 364 -8.29 -15.10 3.23
CA GLY A 364 -7.65 -16.00 2.27
C GLY A 364 -8.00 -15.71 0.82
N LEU A 365 -7.57 -16.60 -0.09
CA LEU A 365 -7.79 -16.43 -1.52
C LEU A 365 -9.29 -16.52 -1.84
N ARG A 366 -9.81 -15.53 -2.55
CA ARG A 366 -11.21 -15.40 -2.92
C ARG A 366 -11.35 -15.11 -4.40
N ARG A 367 -12.42 -15.61 -5.00
CA ARG A 367 -12.84 -15.28 -6.36
C ARG A 367 -14.21 -14.61 -6.35
N TRP A 368 -14.40 -13.66 -7.26
CA TRP A 368 -15.67 -12.98 -7.44
C TRP A 368 -16.77 -13.96 -7.81
N ARG A 369 -17.94 -13.82 -7.18
CA ARG A 369 -19.14 -14.45 -7.73
C ARG A 369 -19.55 -13.78 -9.03
N ILE A 370 -20.19 -14.54 -9.89
CA ILE A 370 -20.86 -14.03 -11.08
C ILE A 370 -22.36 -13.93 -10.82
N ALA A 371 -22.98 -12.87 -11.31
CA ALA A 371 -24.42 -12.71 -11.24
C ALA A 371 -25.08 -13.37 -12.45
N GLU A 372 -25.94 -14.37 -12.22
CA GLU A 372 -26.68 -15.04 -13.30
C GLU A 372 -28.20 -14.88 -13.14
N PRO A 373 -28.93 -14.61 -14.23
CA PRO A 373 -30.39 -14.55 -14.20
C PRO A 373 -30.97 -15.98 -14.13
N ILE A 374 -31.54 -16.33 -12.98
CA ILE A 374 -32.13 -17.66 -12.72
C ILE A 374 -33.54 -17.48 -12.14
N ASN A 375 -34.55 -17.98 -12.87
CA ASN A 375 -35.95 -17.94 -12.46
C ASN A 375 -36.48 -16.51 -12.14
N GLY A 376 -36.08 -15.52 -12.93
CA GLY A 376 -36.54 -14.12 -12.78
C GLY A 376 -35.80 -13.31 -11.71
N ALA A 377 -34.77 -13.87 -11.07
CA ALA A 377 -33.89 -13.15 -10.16
C ALA A 377 -32.43 -13.41 -10.51
N TYR A 378 -31.57 -12.42 -10.30
CA TYR A 378 -30.14 -12.63 -10.28
C TYR A 378 -29.73 -13.46 -9.08
N ARG A 379 -28.75 -14.32 -9.27
CA ARG A 379 -28.11 -15.08 -8.19
C ARG A 379 -26.61 -14.94 -8.31
N ASN A 380 -25.96 -14.60 -7.21
CA ASN A 380 -24.52 -14.70 -7.11
C ASN A 380 -24.15 -16.18 -7.01
N THR A 381 -23.38 -16.66 -7.98
CA THR A 381 -22.97 -18.06 -8.13
C THR A 381 -21.51 -18.13 -8.60
N PHE A 382 -21.01 -19.35 -8.80
CA PHE A 382 -19.68 -19.61 -9.34
C PHE A 382 -19.72 -19.63 -10.87
N ALA A 383 -18.61 -19.28 -11.53
CA ALA A 383 -18.46 -19.60 -12.95
C ALA A 383 -18.49 -21.12 -13.12
N LYS A 384 -19.03 -21.60 -14.24
CA LYS A 384 -19.19 -23.06 -14.47
C LYS A 384 -17.85 -23.80 -14.45
N THR A 385 -16.80 -23.14 -14.91
CA THR A 385 -15.44 -23.67 -14.94
C THR A 385 -14.81 -23.77 -13.54
N ASP A 386 -15.31 -23.01 -12.57
CA ASP A 386 -14.72 -22.90 -11.23
C ASP A 386 -15.43 -23.78 -10.19
N GLU A 387 -16.54 -24.44 -10.54
CA GLU A 387 -17.35 -25.24 -9.59
C GLU A 387 -16.53 -26.36 -8.91
N ALA A 388 -15.60 -26.97 -9.64
CA ALA A 388 -14.71 -28.02 -9.11
C ALA A 388 -13.58 -27.48 -8.23
N ASP A 389 -13.33 -26.17 -8.27
CA ASP A 389 -12.21 -25.49 -7.61
C ASP A 389 -12.64 -24.65 -6.41
N TRP A 390 -13.94 -24.54 -6.21
CA TRP A 390 -14.55 -23.92 -5.05
C TRP A 390 -14.25 -24.68 -3.75
N ILE A 391 -13.96 -23.91 -2.71
CA ILE A 391 -13.90 -24.38 -1.32
C ILE A 391 -15.07 -23.76 -0.56
N ASN A 392 -15.90 -24.61 0.05
CA ASN A 392 -17.01 -24.14 0.87
C ASN A 392 -16.51 -23.29 2.03
N SER A 393 -17.15 -22.14 2.29
CA SER A 393 -16.81 -21.26 3.41
C SER A 393 -16.84 -21.93 4.80
N SER A 394 -17.48 -23.10 4.96
CA SER A 394 -17.42 -23.90 6.19
C SER A 394 -16.27 -24.92 6.24
N ASP A 395 -15.55 -25.16 5.14
CA ASP A 395 -14.39 -26.06 5.09
C ASP A 395 -13.12 -25.34 5.54
N LEU A 396 -13.07 -25.08 6.85
CA LEU A 396 -11.97 -24.36 7.49
C LEU A 396 -10.64 -25.08 7.38
N SER A 397 -10.65 -26.42 7.26
CA SER A 397 -9.45 -27.23 7.03
C SER A 397 -8.82 -26.92 5.68
N SER A 398 -9.60 -26.97 4.60
CA SER A 398 -9.10 -26.66 3.25
C SER A 398 -8.71 -25.19 3.13
N ILE A 399 -9.46 -24.28 3.74
CA ILE A 399 -9.13 -22.84 3.78
C ILE A 399 -7.75 -22.62 4.43
N ALA A 400 -7.50 -23.24 5.59
CA ALA A 400 -6.25 -23.10 6.34
C ALA A 400 -5.05 -23.78 5.66
N ALA A 401 -5.27 -24.93 5.00
CA ALA A 401 -4.21 -25.70 4.35
C ALA A 401 -3.53 -24.95 3.18
N ARG A 402 -4.25 -24.00 2.55
CA ARG A 402 -3.75 -23.26 1.37
C ARG A 402 -2.44 -22.53 1.57
N ILE A 403 -2.10 -22.11 2.79
CA ILE A 403 -0.80 -21.47 3.03
C ILE A 403 0.33 -22.44 2.68
N SER A 404 0.23 -23.70 3.09
CA SER A 404 1.23 -24.73 2.76
C SER A 404 1.23 -25.05 1.26
N ASP A 405 0.06 -25.00 0.61
CA ASP A 405 0.00 -25.12 -0.85
C ASP A 405 0.73 -23.96 -1.53
N PHE A 406 0.58 -22.71 -1.06
CA PHE A 406 1.31 -21.56 -1.61
C PHE A 406 2.81 -21.60 -1.32
N GLU A 407 3.25 -22.17 -0.20
CA GLU A 407 4.67 -22.40 0.04
C GLU A 407 5.29 -23.32 -1.02
N GLN A 408 4.54 -24.29 -1.53
CA GLN A 408 4.99 -25.20 -2.59
C GLN A 408 4.80 -24.63 -3.99
N LEU A 409 3.69 -23.91 -4.23
CA LEU A 409 3.31 -23.38 -5.54
C LEU A 409 4.10 -22.14 -5.92
N LEU A 410 4.42 -21.27 -4.96
CA LEU A 410 5.12 -20.02 -5.26
C LEU A 410 6.61 -20.25 -5.34
N ARG A 411 7.25 -19.65 -6.35
CA ARG A 411 8.70 -19.69 -6.47
C ARG A 411 9.35 -19.18 -5.19
N GLU A 412 10.29 -19.95 -4.65
CA GLU A 412 11.14 -19.47 -3.58
C GLU A 412 12.16 -18.50 -4.15
N LEU A 413 12.30 -17.36 -3.47
CA LEU A 413 13.40 -16.44 -3.73
C LEU A 413 14.73 -17.10 -3.42
N SER A 414 15.73 -16.81 -4.26
CA SER A 414 17.13 -16.97 -3.88
C SER A 414 17.45 -16.11 -2.65
N PRO A 415 18.50 -16.46 -1.87
CA PRO A 415 18.92 -15.64 -0.74
C PRO A 415 19.14 -14.16 -1.08
N THR A 416 19.76 -13.86 -2.22
CA THR A 416 19.99 -12.49 -2.67
C THR A 416 18.67 -11.76 -2.95
N GLU A 417 17.72 -12.40 -3.63
CA GLU A 417 16.40 -11.80 -3.86
C GLU A 417 15.63 -11.57 -2.54
N LYS A 418 15.84 -12.42 -1.50
CA LYS A 418 15.25 -12.22 -0.15
C LYS A 418 15.84 -10.99 0.54
N VAL A 419 17.16 -10.77 0.42
CA VAL A 419 17.84 -9.58 0.93
C VAL A 419 17.27 -8.33 0.24
N SER A 420 17.28 -8.30 -1.10
CA SER A 420 16.75 -7.17 -1.86
C SER A 420 15.28 -6.89 -1.54
N LEU A 421 14.46 -7.93 -1.37
CA LEU A 421 13.07 -7.76 -0.95
C LEU A 421 12.98 -7.14 0.46
N ALA A 422 13.72 -7.66 1.44
CA ALA A 422 13.69 -7.14 2.80
C ALA A 422 14.11 -5.66 2.84
N GLU A 423 15.15 -5.28 2.10
CA GLU A 423 15.57 -3.88 1.94
C GLU A 423 14.47 -3.00 1.34
N GLN A 424 13.82 -3.47 0.26
CA GLN A 424 12.69 -2.75 -0.35
C GLN A 424 11.54 -2.55 0.64
N LEU A 425 11.24 -3.55 1.48
CA LEU A 425 10.19 -3.45 2.50
C LEU A 425 10.58 -2.47 3.62
N ILE A 426 11.83 -2.52 4.09
CA ILE A 426 12.37 -1.57 5.07
C ILE A 426 12.27 -0.15 4.52
N ASN A 427 12.74 0.10 3.30
CA ASN A 427 12.71 1.42 2.67
C ASN A 427 11.28 1.89 2.40
N SER A 428 10.38 1.01 1.95
CA SER A 428 8.96 1.34 1.78
C SER A 428 8.30 1.73 3.10
N ALA A 429 8.65 1.08 4.21
CA ALA A 429 8.14 1.43 5.54
C ALA A 429 8.72 2.77 6.03
N ARG A 430 10.01 3.04 5.81
CA ARG A 430 10.65 4.33 6.08
C ARG A 430 9.97 5.48 5.32
N SER A 431 9.77 5.34 4.00
CA SER A 431 9.07 6.35 3.19
C SER A 431 7.62 6.58 3.64
N HIS A 432 6.97 5.60 4.26
CA HIS A 432 5.67 5.81 4.87
C HIS A 432 5.77 6.59 6.19
N LEU A 433 6.74 6.25 7.06
CA LEU A 433 6.99 6.97 8.32
C LEU A 433 7.44 8.41 8.09
N GLN A 434 8.15 8.69 7.00
CA GLN A 434 8.49 10.04 6.55
C GLN A 434 7.28 10.92 6.29
N ARG A 435 6.12 10.33 5.95
CA ARG A 435 4.86 11.05 5.74
C ARG A 435 3.95 11.00 6.96
N TYR A 436 3.97 9.88 7.67
CA TYR A 436 3.07 9.55 8.78
C TYR A 436 3.88 8.97 9.96
N PRO A 437 4.66 9.79 10.68
CA PRO A 437 5.61 9.32 11.70
C PRO A 437 4.97 8.60 12.89
N ALA A 438 3.65 8.76 13.08
CA ALA A 438 2.89 8.08 14.13
C ALA A 438 2.38 6.68 13.74
N SER A 439 2.56 6.24 12.48
CA SER A 439 2.01 4.99 11.95
C SER A 439 2.67 3.75 12.55
N CYS A 440 2.08 3.16 13.60
CA CYS A 440 2.58 1.92 14.20
C CYS A 440 2.57 0.74 13.23
N ALA A 441 1.61 0.69 12.31
CA ALA A 441 1.59 -0.33 11.25
C ALA A 441 2.81 -0.23 10.31
N ALA A 442 3.35 0.97 10.07
CA ALA A 442 4.59 1.11 9.32
C ALA A 442 5.81 0.72 10.15
N ARG A 443 5.84 1.04 11.45
CA ARG A 443 6.90 0.61 12.37
C ARG A 443 7.00 -0.91 12.44
N THR A 444 5.91 -1.61 12.76
CA THR A 444 5.86 -3.08 12.79
C THR A 444 6.26 -3.70 11.46
N ARG A 445 5.77 -3.17 10.33
CA ARG A 445 6.17 -3.68 9.00
C ARG A 445 7.67 -3.53 8.73
N ARG A 446 8.31 -2.47 9.21
CA ARG A 446 9.76 -2.28 9.09
C ARG A 446 10.50 -3.33 9.92
N GLU A 447 10.07 -3.57 11.15
CA GLU A 447 10.70 -4.55 12.04
C GLU A 447 10.49 -5.99 11.58
N ASP A 448 9.31 -6.33 11.06
CA ASP A 448 9.04 -7.60 10.39
C ASP A 448 9.95 -7.81 9.16
N ALA A 449 10.30 -6.73 8.46
CA ALA A 449 11.22 -6.78 7.33
C ALA A 449 12.68 -6.93 7.77
N PHE A 450 13.11 -6.24 8.84
CA PHE A 450 14.42 -6.48 9.46
C PHE A 450 14.55 -7.91 9.98
N LYS A 451 13.50 -8.48 10.58
CA LYS A 451 13.50 -9.90 10.99
C LYS A 451 13.76 -10.83 9.81
N GLN A 452 13.09 -10.60 8.68
CA GLN A 452 13.36 -11.35 7.45
C GLN A 452 14.79 -11.17 6.94
N LEU A 453 15.33 -9.94 7.03
CA LEU A 453 16.71 -9.65 6.65
C LEU A 453 17.70 -10.41 7.54
N TYR A 454 17.49 -10.40 8.86
CA TYR A 454 18.32 -11.14 9.80
C TYR A 454 18.27 -12.64 9.53
N ASP A 455 17.08 -13.21 9.30
CA ASP A 455 16.91 -14.63 9.03
C ASP A 455 17.70 -15.04 7.77
N VAL A 456 17.57 -14.30 6.66
CA VAL A 456 18.33 -14.63 5.43
C VAL A 456 19.83 -14.40 5.58
N HIS A 457 20.25 -13.33 6.26
CA HIS A 457 21.65 -13.04 6.53
C HIS A 457 22.32 -14.12 7.36
N ALA A 458 21.67 -14.55 8.44
CA ALA A 458 22.19 -15.62 9.28
C ALA A 458 22.22 -16.95 8.52
N ASP A 459 21.11 -17.33 7.87
CA ASP A 459 20.96 -18.67 7.29
C ASP A 459 21.77 -18.87 6.00
N ALA A 460 21.85 -17.85 5.14
CA ALA A 460 22.45 -17.98 3.82
C ALA A 460 23.84 -17.35 3.71
N PHE A 461 24.12 -16.31 4.50
CA PHE A 461 25.36 -15.51 4.37
C PHE A 461 26.24 -15.57 5.62
N GLY A 462 25.75 -16.15 6.73
CA GLY A 462 26.48 -16.18 8.01
C GLY A 462 26.71 -14.79 8.63
N ILE A 463 25.95 -13.78 8.23
CA ILE A 463 26.06 -12.40 8.73
C ILE A 463 25.25 -12.31 10.03
N SER A 464 25.85 -11.76 11.10
CA SER A 464 25.17 -11.64 12.39
C SER A 464 24.11 -10.54 12.37
N ARG A 465 23.22 -10.55 13.36
CA ARG A 465 22.22 -9.49 13.54
C ARG A 465 22.87 -8.13 13.74
N GLU A 466 23.89 -8.06 14.59
CA GLU A 466 24.62 -6.83 14.88
C GLU A 466 25.29 -6.28 13.63
N GLU A 467 25.89 -7.14 12.81
CA GLU A 467 26.51 -6.74 11.56
C GLU A 467 25.46 -6.26 10.54
N THR A 468 24.32 -6.94 10.46
CA THR A 468 23.17 -6.50 9.66
C THR A 468 22.66 -5.14 10.12
N ASP A 469 22.57 -4.91 11.43
CA ASP A 469 22.16 -3.63 11.99
C ASP A 469 23.15 -2.51 11.62
N ARG A 470 24.47 -2.76 11.68
CA ARG A 470 25.49 -1.78 11.24
C ARG A 470 25.35 -1.41 9.77
N GLN A 471 25.08 -2.40 8.91
CA GLN A 471 24.99 -2.19 7.47
C GLN A 471 23.68 -1.49 7.06
N TYR A 472 22.56 -1.83 7.71
CA TYR A 472 21.24 -1.48 7.21
C TYR A 472 20.43 -0.53 8.07
N ARG A 473 20.64 -0.47 9.40
CA ARG A 473 19.88 0.43 10.27
C ARG A 473 20.34 1.87 10.10
N LYS A 474 19.39 2.79 10.17
CA LYS A 474 19.59 4.23 10.10
C LYS A 474 19.06 4.90 11.36
N LEU A 475 19.45 6.15 11.60
CA LEU A 475 18.97 6.94 12.74
C LEU A 475 17.44 6.94 12.85
N GLU A 476 16.74 7.06 11.72
CA GLU A 476 15.27 7.05 11.67
C GLU A 476 14.66 5.74 12.19
N ASP A 477 15.38 4.63 12.16
CA ASP A 477 14.87 3.35 12.65
C ASP A 477 14.77 3.33 14.18
N TYR A 478 15.70 4.00 14.86
CA TYR A 478 15.72 4.15 16.30
C TYR A 478 14.74 5.24 16.74
N VAL A 479 14.71 6.38 16.05
CA VAL A 479 13.77 7.48 16.35
C VAL A 479 12.32 7.02 16.19
N PHE A 480 12.02 6.23 15.17
CA PHE A 480 10.69 5.66 14.95
C PHE A 480 10.63 4.18 15.34
N GLY A 481 11.27 3.79 16.44
CA GLY A 481 11.25 2.43 16.97
C GLY A 481 9.83 1.90 17.25
N GLU A 482 9.64 0.59 17.15
CA GLU A 482 8.31 -0.04 17.25
C GLU A 482 7.63 0.20 18.60
N LEU A 483 6.31 0.38 18.55
CA LEU A 483 5.46 0.62 19.71
C LEU A 483 4.45 -0.51 19.85
N ILE A 484 4.08 -0.86 21.08
CA ILE A 484 3.02 -1.83 21.34
C ILE A 484 1.67 -1.17 21.02
N TYR A 485 1.01 -1.61 19.95
CA TYR A 485 -0.22 -0.98 19.42
C TYR A 485 -1.31 -0.77 20.48
N GLY A 486 -1.64 -1.83 21.24
CA GLY A 486 -2.67 -1.79 22.29
C GLY A 486 -2.31 -0.95 23.52
N SER A 487 -1.08 -0.43 23.61
CA SER A 487 -0.58 0.33 24.75
C SER A 487 0.04 1.66 24.35
N SER A 488 -0.21 2.14 23.12
CA SER A 488 0.42 3.35 22.60
C SER A 488 -0.57 4.24 21.86
N ARG A 489 -0.81 5.45 22.39
CA ARG A 489 -1.74 6.43 21.80
C ARG A 489 -1.19 7.06 20.52
N THR A 490 0.13 7.06 20.34
CA THR A 490 0.77 7.47 19.08
C THR A 490 0.16 6.70 17.91
N CYS A 491 -0.16 5.42 18.10
CA CYS A 491 -0.71 4.56 17.05
C CYS A 491 -2.08 5.00 16.52
N CYS A 492 -2.81 5.84 17.25
CA CYS A 492 -4.14 6.33 16.87
C CYS A 492 -4.10 7.67 16.12
N TRP A 493 -2.91 8.20 15.83
CA TRP A 493 -2.72 9.54 15.30
C TRP A 493 -2.51 9.54 13.78
N ASN A 494 -3.61 9.34 13.06
CA ASN A 494 -3.64 9.24 11.60
C ASN A 494 -3.32 10.55 10.87
N ARG A 495 -3.38 11.69 11.55
CA ARG A 495 -3.11 13.04 10.99
C ARG A 495 -1.67 13.54 11.18
N SER A 496 -0.75 12.68 11.60
CA SER A 496 0.68 13.02 11.59
C SER A 496 1.16 13.35 10.17
N THR A 497 2.14 14.24 10.03
CA THR A 497 2.55 14.82 8.73
C THR A 497 4.06 14.70 8.49
N ALA A 498 4.49 14.90 7.24
CA ALA A 498 5.90 14.95 6.87
C ALA A 498 6.67 16.07 7.60
N ALA A 499 6.04 17.22 7.83
CA ALA A 499 6.66 18.29 8.59
C ALA A 499 6.95 17.89 10.04
N MET A 500 6.06 17.09 10.65
CA MET A 500 6.32 16.55 11.99
C MET A 500 7.49 15.54 11.97
N TYR A 501 7.62 14.73 10.93
CA TYR A 501 8.76 13.83 10.77
C TYR A 501 10.07 14.65 10.76
N ASP A 502 10.15 15.72 9.96
CA ASP A 502 11.34 16.57 9.90
C ASP A 502 11.68 17.19 11.26
N ILE A 503 10.68 17.68 11.99
CA ILE A 503 10.85 18.26 13.33
C ILE A 503 11.41 17.22 14.31
N VAL A 504 10.84 16.01 14.30
CA VAL A 504 11.26 14.91 15.17
C VAL A 504 12.68 14.45 14.85
N MET A 505 13.03 14.32 13.57
CA MET A 505 14.38 13.94 13.15
C MET A 505 15.40 15.03 13.43
N ALA A 506 15.06 16.31 13.22
CA ALA A 506 15.92 17.44 13.58
C ALA A 506 16.19 17.48 15.10
N HIS A 507 15.17 17.22 15.92
CA HIS A 507 15.36 17.08 17.37
C HIS A 507 16.35 15.96 17.67
N ALA A 508 16.12 14.76 17.13
CA ALA A 508 16.99 13.61 17.36
C ALA A 508 18.46 13.87 16.96
N GLN A 509 18.68 14.54 15.82
CA GLN A 509 20.01 14.94 15.38
C GLN A 509 20.65 15.97 16.32
N SER A 510 19.87 16.95 16.80
CA SER A 510 20.38 17.98 17.71
C SER A 510 20.76 17.46 19.10
N THR A 511 20.22 16.31 19.51
CA THR A 511 20.52 15.69 20.81
C THR A 511 21.45 14.48 20.68
N LEU A 512 21.93 14.18 19.47
CA LEU A 512 22.69 12.96 19.21
C LEU A 512 24.08 12.98 19.83
N ILE A 513 24.70 14.16 19.88
CA ILE A 513 25.99 14.38 20.53
C ILE A 513 25.73 15.25 21.75
N ASP A 514 26.10 14.74 22.91
CA ASP A 514 26.08 15.52 24.14
C ASP A 514 27.11 16.65 24.05
N GLU A 515 26.67 17.90 24.10
CA GLU A 515 27.57 19.05 23.93
C GLU A 515 28.64 19.14 25.03
N GLU A 516 28.37 18.62 26.23
CA GLU A 516 29.29 18.67 27.36
C GLU A 516 30.37 17.58 27.30
N SER A 517 29.97 16.34 27.02
CA SER A 517 30.87 15.18 27.01
C SER A 517 31.41 14.82 25.62
N GLY A 518 30.80 15.33 24.55
CA GLY A 518 31.09 14.96 23.16
C GLY A 518 30.76 13.51 22.83
N LEU A 519 30.05 12.80 23.73
CA LEU A 519 29.67 11.40 23.55
C LEU A 519 28.35 11.30 22.78
N CYS A 520 28.25 10.27 21.96
CA CYS A 520 27.00 9.91 21.31
C CYS A 520 25.96 9.48 22.36
N GLN A 521 24.74 9.99 22.26
CA GLN A 521 23.57 9.58 23.02
C GLN A 521 22.56 8.90 22.10
N ASP A 522 21.99 7.77 22.56
CA ASP A 522 20.96 7.10 21.79
C ASP A 522 19.74 8.02 21.57
N PRO A 523 19.20 8.05 20.34
CA PRO A 523 18.09 8.92 20.02
C PRO A 523 16.82 8.50 20.79
N LEU A 524 16.04 9.49 21.20
CA LEU A 524 14.75 9.24 21.84
C LEU A 524 13.72 8.75 20.82
N VAL A 525 13.07 7.62 21.13
CA VAL A 525 11.93 7.14 20.35
C VAL A 525 10.77 8.16 20.41
N PHE A 526 10.26 8.52 19.23
CA PHE A 526 9.06 9.33 19.04
C PHE A 526 7.82 8.57 19.49
N LYS A 527 7.30 8.99 20.65
CA LYS A 527 6.13 8.42 21.33
C LYS A 527 5.55 9.41 22.35
N ALA A 528 4.33 9.17 22.83
CA ALA A 528 3.77 9.97 23.93
C ALA A 528 4.47 9.68 25.26
N ARG A 529 4.80 10.72 26.02
CA ARG A 529 5.47 10.63 27.33
C ARG A 529 4.84 11.58 28.35
N HIS A 530 4.65 11.12 29.57
CA HIS A 530 4.16 11.88 30.71
C HIS A 530 2.80 12.53 30.44
N VAL A 531 1.89 11.75 29.86
CA VAL A 531 0.52 12.19 29.61
C VAL A 531 -0.17 12.50 30.93
N SER A 532 -0.88 13.62 30.97
CA SER A 532 -1.70 14.03 32.09
C SER A 532 -2.87 14.88 31.62
N ASN A 533 -3.69 15.35 32.55
CA ASN A 533 -4.79 16.27 32.23
C ASN A 533 -4.32 17.60 31.60
N THR A 534 -3.03 17.91 31.65
CA THR A 534 -2.43 19.13 31.10
C THR A 534 -1.38 18.85 30.02
N SER A 535 -1.14 17.59 29.66
CA SER A 535 -0.14 17.20 28.67
C SER A 535 -0.66 16.06 27.81
N ASP A 536 -0.64 16.26 26.49
CA ASP A 536 -0.92 15.22 25.49
C ASP A 536 0.24 14.24 25.29
N GLY A 537 1.37 14.50 25.96
CA GLY A 537 2.56 13.66 25.94
C GLY A 537 3.58 13.99 24.85
N TYR A 538 3.39 15.07 24.09
CA TYR A 538 4.30 15.46 23.00
C TYR A 538 4.91 16.86 23.19
N ALA A 539 4.94 17.35 24.42
CA ALA A 539 5.48 18.68 24.74
C ALA A 539 6.94 18.84 24.26
N LEU A 540 7.77 17.81 24.40
CA LEU A 540 9.16 17.80 23.95
C LEU A 540 9.30 18.28 22.49
N TYR A 541 8.63 17.61 21.57
CA TYR A 541 8.73 17.91 20.14
C TYR A 541 8.00 19.20 19.75
N ARG A 542 6.89 19.52 20.42
CA ARG A 542 6.17 20.78 20.21
C ARG A 542 7.00 22.00 20.65
N ASP A 543 7.68 21.89 21.77
CA ASP A 543 8.56 22.95 22.28
C ASP A 543 9.81 23.09 21.41
N TYR A 544 10.36 21.98 20.90
CA TYR A 544 11.42 22.02 19.90
C TYR A 544 10.98 22.65 18.57
N ALA A 545 9.79 22.30 18.07
CA ALA A 545 9.19 22.94 16.90
C ALA A 545 9.11 24.46 17.09
N ARG A 546 8.70 24.92 18.28
CA ARG A 546 8.69 26.34 18.64
C ARG A 546 10.10 26.95 18.65
N SER A 547 11.10 26.26 19.19
CA SER A 547 12.47 26.79 19.21
C SER A 547 13.10 26.96 17.83
N ILE A 548 12.69 26.14 16.85
CA ILE A 548 13.14 26.26 15.45
C ILE A 548 12.16 27.05 14.56
N GLY A 549 11.13 27.68 15.14
CA GLY A 549 10.17 28.51 14.40
C GLY A 549 9.15 27.76 13.54
N ARG A 550 9.00 26.44 13.72
CA ARG A 550 8.08 25.56 12.97
C ARG A 550 6.85 25.12 13.79
N GLU A 551 6.48 25.85 14.85
CA GLU A 551 5.32 25.51 15.71
C GLU A 551 4.01 25.36 14.93
N ALA A 552 3.80 26.17 13.89
CA ALA A 552 2.59 26.12 13.07
C ALA A 552 2.45 24.83 12.22
N GLU A 553 3.56 24.11 12.03
CA GLU A 553 3.58 22.84 11.29
C GLU A 553 3.35 21.63 12.20
N TRP A 554 3.39 21.84 13.53
CA TRP A 554 3.10 20.81 14.51
C TRP A 554 1.59 20.63 14.65
N VAL A 555 1.08 19.47 14.22
CA VAL A 555 -0.32 19.11 14.44
C VAL A 555 -0.50 18.72 15.90
N GLN A 556 -1.62 19.11 16.53
CA GLN A 556 -1.94 18.65 17.88
C GLN A 556 -2.42 17.20 17.85
N TRP A 557 -2.08 16.41 18.87
CA TRP A 557 -2.56 15.03 18.95
C TRP A 557 -4.09 14.99 19.10
N SER A 558 -4.70 14.09 18.33
CA SER A 558 -6.11 13.72 18.45
C SER A 558 -6.27 12.21 18.25
N PRO A 559 -7.27 11.58 18.91
CA PRO A 559 -7.68 10.23 18.54
C PRO A 559 -8.42 10.34 17.20
N ASP A 560 -7.72 10.06 16.11
CA ASP A 560 -8.31 10.13 14.75
C ASP A 560 -9.16 8.90 14.43
N GLU A 561 -9.12 7.90 15.31
CA GLU A 561 -9.94 6.69 15.33
C GLU A 561 -10.30 6.30 16.77
N ALA A 562 -11.12 5.26 16.93
CA ALA A 562 -11.41 4.71 18.25
C ALA A 562 -10.10 4.26 18.91
N CYS A 563 -9.70 4.96 19.98
CA CYS A 563 -8.41 4.76 20.63
C CYS A 563 -8.59 4.43 22.13
N PRO A 564 -8.89 3.17 22.48
CA PRO A 564 -9.03 2.75 23.89
C PRO A 564 -7.84 3.15 24.77
N GLN A 565 -6.63 3.07 24.21
CA GLN A 565 -5.37 3.39 24.87
C GLN A 565 -5.14 4.91 25.09
N ALA A 566 -5.99 5.79 24.55
CA ALA A 566 -5.88 7.25 24.69
C ALA A 566 -5.90 7.76 26.14
N ASN A 567 -6.43 7.01 27.09
CA ASN A 567 -6.51 7.43 28.50
C ASN A 567 -5.99 6.37 29.47
N GLU A 568 -5.51 5.23 28.97
CA GLU A 568 -5.11 4.10 29.80
C GLU A 568 -3.63 4.17 30.21
N PHE A 569 -2.78 4.71 29.34
CA PHE A 569 -1.33 4.73 29.54
C PHE A 569 -0.79 6.17 29.66
N VAL A 570 0.10 6.37 30.64
CA VAL A 570 0.83 7.63 30.86
C VAL A 570 1.95 7.81 29.84
N ASP A 571 2.63 6.71 29.50
CA ASP A 571 3.69 6.65 28.50
C ASP A 571 3.33 5.57 27.48
N ASP A 572 3.60 5.85 26.21
CA ASP A 572 3.55 4.83 25.17
C ASP A 572 4.67 3.79 25.38
N ILE A 573 4.36 2.52 25.12
CA ILE A 573 5.28 1.41 25.38
C ILE A 573 6.03 1.07 24.09
N GLU A 574 7.35 1.14 24.17
CA GLU A 574 8.26 0.68 23.11
C GLU A 574 8.37 -0.84 23.13
N LEU A 575 8.33 -1.46 21.96
CA LEU A 575 8.78 -2.83 21.81
C LEU A 575 10.29 -2.79 21.61
N GLN A 576 11.05 -3.49 22.45
CA GLN A 576 12.50 -3.60 22.30
C GLN A 576 12.83 -4.44 21.07
N ILE A 577 13.49 -3.84 20.09
CA ILE A 577 13.65 -4.39 18.73
C ILE A 577 15.10 -4.48 18.27
N THR A 578 16.06 -3.86 18.96
CA THR A 578 17.49 -3.98 18.65
C THR A 578 18.26 -4.32 19.93
N ASP A 579 19.26 -5.18 19.81
CA ASP A 579 20.18 -5.49 20.92
C ASP A 579 21.37 -4.49 20.94
N VAL A 580 21.53 -3.72 19.85
CA VAL A 580 22.58 -2.71 19.65
C VAL A 580 21.94 -1.32 19.70
N GLY A 581 22.51 -0.40 20.49
CA GLY A 581 22.13 1.01 20.50
C GLY A 581 22.59 1.72 19.22
N TYR A 582 21.95 2.83 18.85
CA TYR A 582 22.37 3.59 17.66
C TYR A 582 23.83 4.03 17.76
N CYS A 583 24.25 4.48 18.94
CA CYS A 583 25.62 4.93 19.17
C CYS A 583 26.66 3.80 19.09
N ASP A 584 26.24 2.55 19.23
CA ASP A 584 27.10 1.39 19.13
C ASP A 584 27.25 0.89 17.68
N LEU A 585 26.43 1.39 16.74
CA LEU A 585 26.55 1.03 15.32
C LEU A 585 27.89 1.46 14.71
N SER A 586 28.46 2.57 15.18
CA SER A 586 29.75 3.11 14.73
C SER A 586 30.95 2.63 15.56
N SER A 587 30.76 1.72 16.52
CA SER A 587 31.81 1.23 17.41
C SER A 587 32.82 0.28 16.74
N SER A 588 32.62 -0.11 15.48
CA SER A 588 33.74 -0.44 14.60
C SER A 588 34.45 0.87 14.29
N SER A 589 35.37 1.25 15.18
CA SER A 589 36.21 2.45 15.08
C SER A 589 36.45 2.81 13.61
N PRO A 590 35.85 3.90 13.08
CA PRO A 590 36.36 4.46 11.85
C PRO A 590 37.84 4.70 12.12
N GLN A 591 38.74 4.25 11.24
CA GLN A 591 40.11 4.71 11.31
C GLN A 591 40.05 6.23 11.05
N THR A 592 39.90 7.02 12.11
CA THR A 592 39.92 8.47 12.08
C THR A 592 41.36 8.94 11.90
N GLY A 593 41.95 8.66 10.74
CA GLY A 593 43.28 9.08 10.34
C GLY A 593 43.51 8.85 8.85
N CYS A 594 44.41 9.63 8.25
CA CYS A 594 44.86 9.53 6.85
C CYS A 594 45.67 8.23 6.59
N GLN A 595 45.11 7.07 6.93
CA GLN A 595 45.72 5.76 6.68
C GLN A 595 44.75 4.80 5.97
N ASP A 596 43.68 5.34 5.39
CA ASP A 596 42.47 4.57 5.07
C ASP A 596 42.51 3.86 3.71
N THR A 597 43.51 4.11 2.86
CA THR A 597 43.46 3.64 1.46
C THR A 597 44.83 3.28 0.89
N GLY A 598 44.85 2.41 -0.12
CA GLY A 598 46.08 2.09 -0.85
C GLY A 598 46.68 3.31 -1.52
N ASP A 599 48.01 3.44 -1.51
CA ASP A 599 48.77 4.50 -2.20
C ASP A 599 49.29 4.08 -3.59
N SER A 600 48.96 2.85 -4.00
CA SER A 600 49.28 2.24 -5.29
C SER A 600 48.22 1.20 -5.69
N HIS A 601 48.18 0.80 -6.95
CA HIS A 601 47.27 -0.28 -7.38
C HIS A 601 47.58 -1.62 -6.71
N ILE A 602 48.83 -1.84 -6.27
CA ILE A 602 49.26 -3.09 -5.62
C ILE A 602 48.70 -3.25 -4.21
N ASN A 603 48.43 -2.14 -3.53
CA ASN A 603 47.85 -2.13 -2.18
C ASN A 603 46.49 -1.42 -2.14
N ALA A 604 45.82 -1.32 -3.28
CA ALA A 604 44.49 -0.77 -3.39
C ALA A 604 43.53 -1.49 -2.44
N LEU A 605 42.67 -0.71 -1.76
CA LEU A 605 41.66 -1.27 -0.88
C LEU A 605 40.53 -1.86 -1.73
N GLU A 606 40.25 -3.15 -1.55
CA GLU A 606 39.17 -3.81 -2.28
C GLU A 606 37.80 -3.37 -1.76
N LEU A 607 36.95 -2.91 -2.66
CA LEU A 607 35.57 -2.49 -2.40
C LEU A 607 34.58 -3.44 -3.10
N THR A 608 33.41 -3.58 -2.49
CA THR A 608 32.26 -4.30 -3.08
C THR A 608 31.28 -3.33 -3.75
N SER A 609 30.27 -3.84 -4.46
CA SER A 609 29.17 -3.00 -4.93
C SER A 609 28.39 -2.44 -3.73
N GLY A 610 27.96 -1.18 -3.81
CA GLY A 610 27.27 -0.46 -2.74
C GLY A 610 27.75 0.99 -2.60
N ASP A 611 27.24 1.65 -1.56
CA ASP A 611 27.67 2.98 -1.12
C ASP A 611 28.74 2.84 -0.03
N HIS A 612 29.86 3.54 -0.22
CA HIS A 612 30.99 3.60 0.70
C HIS A 612 31.10 5.02 1.25
N ASP A 613 30.71 5.18 2.51
CA ASP A 613 30.64 6.46 3.22
C ASP A 613 31.93 6.79 3.98
N ASP A 614 32.03 8.03 4.45
CA ASP A 614 33.09 8.53 5.34
C ASP A 614 34.54 8.46 4.82
N LEU A 615 34.72 8.22 3.52
CA LEU A 615 36.02 8.21 2.85
C LEU A 615 36.66 9.62 2.86
N LYS A 616 37.98 9.68 2.97
CA LYS A 616 38.73 10.94 3.02
C LYS A 616 40.03 10.86 2.24
N VAL A 617 40.16 11.72 1.24
CA VAL A 617 41.45 11.96 0.58
C VAL A 617 42.17 13.08 1.32
N CYS A 618 43.37 12.79 1.82
CA CYS A 618 44.15 13.78 2.57
C CYS A 618 45.04 14.64 1.68
N ALA A 619 45.60 15.70 2.28
CA ALA A 619 46.43 16.67 1.58
C ALA A 619 47.67 16.00 0.97
N GLY A 620 47.76 16.00 -0.37
CA GLY A 620 48.87 15.46 -1.14
C GLY A 620 48.78 13.95 -1.40
N GLU A 621 47.66 13.33 -1.05
CA GLU A 621 47.42 11.90 -1.20
C GLU A 621 46.46 11.60 -2.37
N THR A 622 46.53 10.37 -2.85
CA THR A 622 45.58 9.77 -3.77
C THR A 622 45.09 8.49 -3.12
N ASP A 623 43.79 8.33 -3.03
CA ASP A 623 43.17 7.12 -2.52
C ASP A 623 42.99 6.15 -3.68
N ILE A 624 43.44 4.92 -3.53
CA ILE A 624 43.29 3.89 -4.56
C ILE A 624 42.49 2.72 -4.03
N PHE A 625 41.41 2.41 -4.75
CA PHE A 625 40.53 1.28 -4.48
C PHE A 625 40.60 0.27 -5.63
N SER A 626 40.33 -1.00 -5.33
CA SER A 626 40.09 -2.02 -6.34
C SER A 626 38.65 -2.52 -6.26
N TYR A 627 38.10 -2.92 -7.40
CA TYR A 627 36.78 -3.53 -7.49
C TYR A 627 36.85 -4.75 -8.40
N ALA A 628 36.41 -5.91 -7.89
CA ALA A 628 36.28 -7.13 -8.66
C ALA A 628 34.79 -7.41 -8.92
N GLY A 629 34.40 -7.54 -10.19
CA GLY A 629 33.01 -7.79 -10.59
C GLY A 629 32.91 -8.07 -12.09
N GLU A 630 31.70 -8.25 -12.59
CA GLU A 630 31.46 -8.60 -14.00
C GLU A 630 30.37 -7.73 -14.62
N GLY A 631 30.41 -7.49 -15.92
CA GLY A 631 29.35 -6.77 -16.62
C GLY A 631 29.46 -5.24 -16.51
N ASN A 632 28.33 -4.54 -16.64
CA ASN A 632 28.31 -3.08 -16.65
C ASN A 632 28.40 -2.53 -15.22
N VAL A 633 29.40 -1.69 -14.96
CA VAL A 633 29.64 -1.08 -13.66
C VAL A 633 29.53 0.44 -13.78
N VAL A 634 28.82 1.05 -12.84
CA VAL A 634 28.69 2.49 -12.68
C VAL A 634 29.40 2.92 -11.41
N ILE A 635 30.40 3.80 -11.55
CA ILE A 635 31.15 4.38 -10.45
C ILE A 635 30.74 5.85 -10.33
N ALA A 636 30.23 6.24 -9.16
CA ALA A 636 29.84 7.60 -8.85
C ALA A 636 30.47 8.03 -7.53
N ALA A 637 30.59 9.33 -7.32
CA ALA A 637 30.97 9.86 -6.02
C ALA A 637 30.25 11.15 -5.70
N SER A 638 30.11 11.44 -4.42
CA SER A 638 29.56 12.71 -3.94
C SER A 638 30.44 13.30 -2.85
N LEU A 639 30.68 14.59 -2.94
CA LEU A 639 31.43 15.36 -1.95
C LEU A 639 30.53 15.76 -0.79
N LEU A 640 31.08 15.75 0.43
CA LEU A 640 30.44 16.45 1.54
C LEU A 640 30.46 17.98 1.27
N PRO A 641 29.45 18.73 1.74
CA PRO A 641 29.36 20.16 1.48
C PRO A 641 30.64 20.93 1.88
N GLY A 642 31.12 21.80 0.99
CA GLY A 642 32.25 22.70 1.27
C GLY A 642 33.65 22.09 1.17
N GLN A 643 33.81 20.85 0.69
CA GLN A 643 35.09 20.13 0.64
C GLN A 643 35.91 20.35 -0.67
N GLY A 644 35.51 21.29 -1.55
CA GLY A 644 36.20 21.63 -2.81
C GLY A 644 36.14 20.56 -3.91
N GLU A 645 36.94 20.68 -4.98
CA GLU A 645 36.93 19.74 -6.14
C GLU A 645 37.75 18.41 -6.04
N LEU A 646 37.18 17.28 -6.46
CA LEU A 646 37.83 15.97 -6.62
C LEU A 646 38.03 15.60 -8.10
N ARG A 647 39.00 14.72 -8.34
CA ARG A 647 39.18 13.99 -9.60
C ARG A 647 39.07 12.49 -9.32
N ILE A 648 38.34 11.78 -10.16
CA ILE A 648 38.24 10.31 -10.12
C ILE A 648 38.74 9.76 -11.45
N SER A 649 39.69 8.83 -11.38
CA SER A 649 40.25 8.14 -12.53
C SER A 649 40.04 6.64 -12.35
N VAL A 650 39.52 5.97 -13.38
CA VAL A 650 39.27 4.53 -13.37
C VAL A 650 40.22 3.86 -14.34
N PHE A 651 40.89 2.80 -13.89
CA PHE A 651 41.82 1.99 -14.65
C PHE A 651 41.34 0.53 -14.71
N ASP A 652 41.69 -0.17 -15.77
CA ASP A 652 41.45 -1.61 -15.88
C ASP A 652 42.57 -2.43 -15.18
N ALA A 653 42.41 -3.76 -15.16
CA ALA A 653 43.37 -4.67 -14.56
C ALA A 653 44.77 -4.64 -15.22
N SER A 654 44.90 -4.06 -16.41
CA SER A 654 46.17 -3.86 -17.12
C SER A 654 46.80 -2.48 -16.88
N ASP A 655 46.27 -1.72 -15.91
CA ASP A 655 46.69 -0.35 -15.59
C ASP A 655 46.48 0.62 -16.77
N VAL A 656 45.48 0.33 -17.61
CA VAL A 656 45.07 1.23 -18.70
C VAL A 656 43.93 2.10 -18.21
N LEU A 657 44.08 3.43 -18.34
CA LEU A 657 43.04 4.39 -18.00
C LEU A 657 41.79 4.16 -18.85
N VAL A 658 40.68 3.89 -18.18
CA VAL A 658 39.34 3.75 -18.77
C VAL A 658 38.70 5.12 -18.95
N ASP A 659 38.60 5.90 -17.87
CA ASP A 659 37.98 7.23 -17.88
C ASP A 659 38.44 8.11 -16.71
N THR A 660 38.19 9.41 -16.78
CA THR A 660 38.45 10.36 -15.69
C THR A 660 37.40 11.46 -15.65
N VAL A 661 36.83 11.68 -14.46
CA VAL A 661 35.84 12.73 -14.18
C VAL A 661 36.34 13.69 -13.11
N TYR A 662 35.82 14.91 -13.15
CA TYR A 662 36.10 15.96 -12.18
C TYR A 662 34.79 16.40 -11.54
N SER A 663 34.81 16.67 -10.25
CA SER A 663 33.68 17.33 -9.60
C SER A 663 33.55 18.75 -10.11
N ARG A 664 32.31 19.18 -10.35
CA ARG A 664 31.95 20.57 -10.59
C ARG A 664 31.03 21.07 -9.49
N THR A 665 31.22 22.30 -9.06
CA THR A 665 30.25 22.99 -8.20
C THR A 665 29.21 23.66 -9.09
N GLU A 666 27.93 23.31 -8.92
CA GLU A 666 26.81 23.97 -9.61
C GLU A 666 26.47 25.30 -8.94
N ASP A 667 25.65 26.12 -9.61
CA ASP A 667 25.31 27.48 -9.17
C ASP A 667 24.61 27.53 -7.80
N ASP A 668 24.00 26.42 -7.37
CA ASP A 668 23.35 26.26 -6.07
C ASP A 668 24.32 25.83 -4.93
N GLY A 669 25.60 25.68 -5.25
CA GLY A 669 26.64 25.25 -4.30
C GLY A 669 26.73 23.74 -4.11
N THR A 670 25.94 22.94 -4.84
CA THR A 670 26.07 21.48 -4.83
C THR A 670 27.28 21.04 -5.65
N ASN A 671 27.99 20.03 -5.15
CA ASN A 671 29.10 19.43 -5.88
C ASN A 671 28.61 18.18 -6.60
N PHE A 672 28.72 18.18 -7.91
CA PHE A 672 28.30 17.08 -8.78
C PHE A 672 29.53 16.44 -9.45
N ILE A 673 29.59 15.11 -9.46
CA ILE A 673 30.56 14.33 -10.24
C ILE A 673 29.77 13.48 -11.23
N GLU A 674 30.13 13.57 -12.52
CA GLU A 674 29.52 12.71 -13.53
C GLU A 674 29.88 11.24 -13.26
N PRO A 675 28.90 10.32 -13.22
CA PRO A 675 29.19 8.91 -13.05
C PRO A 675 29.98 8.34 -14.24
N ILE A 676 30.99 7.51 -13.95
CA ILE A 676 31.70 6.72 -14.96
C ILE A 676 30.94 5.41 -15.16
N SER A 677 30.60 5.08 -16.40
CA SER A 677 30.03 3.77 -16.75
C SER A 677 31.05 2.99 -17.58
N THR A 678 31.41 1.80 -17.13
CA THR A 678 32.37 0.92 -17.81
C THR A 678 31.92 -0.55 -17.78
N TYR A 679 32.62 -1.42 -18.50
CA TYR A 679 32.37 -2.86 -18.53
C TYR A 679 33.57 -3.60 -17.93
N VAL A 680 33.31 -4.60 -17.08
CA VAL A 680 34.34 -5.48 -16.50
C VAL A 680 34.16 -6.88 -17.08
N ASP A 681 35.20 -7.40 -17.72
CA ASP A 681 35.22 -8.77 -18.24
C ASP A 681 35.19 -9.80 -17.10
N ASP A 682 34.78 -11.04 -17.40
CA ASP A 682 34.73 -12.17 -16.46
C ASP A 682 36.10 -12.37 -15.76
N GLY A 683 36.11 -12.22 -14.43
CA GLY A 683 37.32 -12.24 -13.60
C GLY A 683 38.22 -11.01 -13.68
N GLY A 684 37.75 -9.90 -14.27
CA GLY A 684 38.45 -8.62 -14.36
C GLY A 684 38.38 -7.80 -13.06
N ALA A 685 39.28 -6.83 -12.93
CA ALA A 685 39.28 -5.86 -11.85
C ALA A 685 39.38 -4.43 -12.40
N LEU A 686 38.80 -3.48 -11.67
CA LEU A 686 39.00 -2.05 -11.87
C LEU A 686 39.82 -1.48 -10.72
N TYR A 687 40.61 -0.45 -11.01
CA TYR A 687 41.24 0.40 -9.99
C TYR A 687 40.64 1.80 -10.06
N ILE A 688 40.23 2.34 -8.92
CA ILE A 688 39.57 3.63 -8.80
C ILE A 688 40.50 4.53 -8.01
N GLU A 689 41.08 5.54 -8.67
CA GLU A 689 41.90 6.56 -8.05
C GLU A 689 41.08 7.80 -7.75
N VAL A 690 41.09 8.26 -6.50
CA VAL A 690 40.44 9.49 -6.07
C VAL A 690 41.51 10.47 -5.60
N THR A 691 41.63 11.61 -6.27
CA THR A 691 42.63 12.64 -5.95
C THR A 691 41.96 13.98 -5.65
N GLY A 692 42.43 14.67 -4.61
CA GLY A 692 42.10 16.09 -4.40
C GLY A 692 42.72 16.98 -5.46
N VAL A 693 41.92 17.80 -6.16
CA VAL A 693 42.44 18.75 -7.19
C VAL A 693 43.39 19.79 -6.56
N ASN A 694 43.10 20.22 -5.33
CA ASN A 694 44.00 21.02 -4.51
C ASN A 694 44.72 20.09 -3.53
N PRO A 695 46.05 19.95 -3.62
CA PRO A 695 46.81 19.04 -2.77
C PRO A 695 46.87 19.48 -1.30
N ASP A 696 46.47 20.70 -0.93
CA ASP A 696 46.62 21.19 0.44
C ASP A 696 45.37 20.97 1.32
N THR A 697 44.33 20.28 0.82
CA THR A 697 43.04 20.13 1.51
C THR A 697 42.65 18.69 1.72
N VAL A 698 42.21 18.34 2.93
CA VAL A 698 41.53 17.07 3.25
C VAL A 698 40.07 17.17 2.80
N ARG A 699 39.53 16.11 2.19
CA ARG A 699 38.20 16.13 1.56
C ARG A 699 37.43 14.86 1.89
N GLY A 700 36.29 15.01 2.54
CA GLY A 700 35.36 13.90 2.75
C GLY A 700 34.47 13.63 1.53
N TYR A 701 34.32 12.37 1.15
CA TYR A 701 33.47 11.95 0.04
C TYR A 701 32.80 10.60 0.31
N ARG A 702 31.74 10.33 -0.47
CA ARG A 702 31.11 9.02 -0.61
C ARG A 702 31.44 8.49 -2.00
N LEU A 703 31.80 7.21 -2.10
CA LEU A 703 31.99 6.50 -3.36
C LEU A 703 30.89 5.45 -3.51
N SER A 704 30.24 5.40 -4.67
CA SER A 704 29.15 4.46 -4.96
C SER A 704 29.52 3.61 -6.18
N ILE A 705 29.44 2.29 -6.05
CA ILE A 705 29.74 1.34 -7.12
C ILE A 705 28.52 0.47 -7.36
N PHE A 706 27.90 0.56 -8.55
CA PHE A 706 26.70 -0.20 -8.91
C PHE A 706 26.98 -1.11 -10.10
N GLN A 707 26.66 -2.39 -9.96
CA GLN A 707 26.58 -3.31 -11.09
C GLN A 707 25.18 -3.20 -11.71
N ARG A 708 25.09 -2.98 -13.02
CA ARG A 708 23.84 -2.98 -13.79
C ARG A 708 23.71 -4.33 -14.49
N ASP A 709 22.61 -5.02 -14.15
CA ASP A 709 22.16 -6.23 -14.85
C ASP A 709 21.83 -5.96 -16.33
#